data_AF-A0A495A7H1-F1
#
_entry.id   AF-A0A495A7H1-F1
#
_cell.length_a   1.000
_cell.length_b   1.000
_cell.length_c   1.000
_cell.angle_alpha   90.00
_cell.angle_beta   90.00
_cell.angle_gamma   90.00
#
_symmetry.space_group_name_H-M   'P 1'
#
loop_
_entity.id
_entity.type
_entity.pdbx_description
1 polymer ?
#
loop_
_entity_poly.entity_id
_entity_poly.type
_entity_poly.pdbx_seq_one_letter_code
_entity_poly.pdbx_strand_id
1 'polypeptide(L)'
;MARLLYRLGKSAAAHAWAVILVWVAVLALAVGGVALSGVNLSNAITIPGTETQNLADRLKAEMPEANQGTGRVVFYTQDGSEFTQAQKDGVADAIKATEDVSGVDSTVDPFERQQQLDDGHQKLKDGRAQLDKGEQQIAQLKKSLPPGVSADQVLKQRGMDPARLEQQKAQLEEGEKTYDRMGDYRVVSKDDNSAISVVNFTDEQNAVEAETKNAVMDAVRSHPVDGVSAEFSQEIAQDVSSLVGPAEIVGVITAALVLLIMLRALVPAFLPVLTALLGVAIAACTTLAFSGVIDMMSVTPMLGVMLGLAVGIDYSLFVLNRHRQQLRQGMSVRESIGMAAGTSGTAVFFAALTVIVALVALNVSGVPFLGLMGTAGGLAVAVALLMTLTLTPALLSLAGKRVLPKKVRNAAPREDHIDPHDVPLHLRHPWITALASVAVLVVLALPAQSMRLGLPDSSTEARDSTQYKAYQRIAHDFGAGENGPIAVVVDLPEGLDKAQAKDTMDEVADRLADQEDVANVLQGNTTDDRTTGVIQVIPKSGPAEAATEQLVGDIRGLNEDLKTDEDVHVGVAGTTAANIDVSQLLGEKLPLYLGVVLIISLLLLLMVFRSILVPVIATVGFLLSVLASFGAVVAVYQWGWGGALFGVHDPGPILSFLPTLMVGILFGLAMDYQLFLVSGMREAYVHGHPARQAVVYGFKAGRSVVTAAAIIMISVFAGFIFADLAMIRPIGFALAGGVLLDAFVVRMLLIPAVMRLLGEKAWWIPRWLDRILPHVDVEGESLARERAGSAGAVADSPEDDDAARRARRAGRHRADSGRRRSVSGRHSGTAALAAAGATAAGATAAARPEGGTGTRETPESEDRHGDRVAADHPAHAEHRAASEHRRETGDAEHAERVARRHGRHAADTEARVRRHREAEVTAEVVVETADRRLRLTNEALRAMPNVMESESKLLSSLAAGREEAAPHKSMHERVFFEKVMVAGRPVVIARPKRALERMDAPVVIHWHGGAYVHPMTVVHWRWIDALIQRTGATVVVPGYGLAPDHTVDEALQLADGVWDLVRGMASRIFLSGDSAGGGLALAQAMRLRDADASDVAGLILISPWVDATVSNPQIEAYRDVDHMLDTEGPRAAGRWWAGARAVTDPVVSPAFGDVRGLPRTFVLQGDRDMLYPDTMEFVAELMRAHVDVTTVVCEGGPHVYALMVWSARVTEDLDRVVRWMDR
;
A
#
# COMPACT_ATOMS: atom_id res chain seq x y z
N MET A 1 27.59 5.02 4.32
CA MET A 1 26.75 4.15 5.17
C MET A 1 27.59 3.37 6.17
N ALA A 2 28.56 2.54 5.73
CA ALA A 2 29.42 1.65 6.52
C ALA A 2 29.73 2.05 7.99
N ARG A 3 30.26 3.26 8.25
CA ARG A 3 30.57 3.76 9.62
C ARG A 3 29.37 3.75 10.59
N LEU A 4 28.14 3.98 10.11
CA LEU A 4 26.93 3.94 10.93
C LEU A 4 26.58 2.49 11.31
N LEU A 5 26.56 1.58 10.33
CA LEU A 5 26.23 0.18 10.55
C LEU A 5 27.30 -0.56 11.39
N TYR A 6 28.57 -0.17 11.25
CA TYR A 6 29.65 -0.60 12.16
C TYR A 6 29.35 -0.22 13.62
N ARG A 7 28.97 1.04 13.88
CA ARG A 7 28.61 1.52 15.23
C ARG A 7 27.35 0.82 15.76
N LEU A 8 26.33 0.64 14.91
CA LEU A 8 25.09 -0.06 15.25
C LEU A 8 25.36 -1.52 15.66
N GLY A 9 26.02 -2.30 14.81
CA GLY A 9 26.34 -3.70 15.09
C GLY A 9 27.25 -3.88 16.30
N LYS A 10 28.23 -2.98 16.50
CA LYS A 10 29.11 -2.98 17.68
C LYS A 10 28.37 -2.59 18.97
N SER A 11 27.37 -1.70 18.90
CA SER A 11 26.51 -1.36 20.04
C SER A 11 25.52 -2.49 20.39
N ALA A 12 24.87 -3.09 19.39
CA ALA A 12 23.98 -4.23 19.58
C ALA A 12 24.73 -5.45 20.14
N ALA A 13 25.98 -5.69 19.71
CA ALA A 13 26.85 -6.69 20.30
C ALA A 13 27.33 -6.37 21.73
N ALA A 14 27.30 -5.10 22.15
CA ALA A 14 27.60 -4.71 23.53
C ALA A 14 26.38 -4.89 24.45
N HIS A 15 25.17 -4.54 23.96
CA HIS A 15 23.92 -4.51 24.71
C HIS A 15 22.96 -5.66 24.34
N ALA A 16 23.51 -6.85 24.04
CA ALA A 16 22.78 -7.94 23.39
C ALA A 16 21.44 -8.32 24.06
N TRP A 17 21.39 -8.39 25.39
CA TRP A 17 20.15 -8.69 26.12
C TRP A 17 19.07 -7.60 25.98
N ALA A 18 19.44 -6.32 25.95
CA ALA A 18 18.49 -5.23 25.75
C ALA A 18 17.89 -5.28 24.33
N VAL A 19 18.72 -5.58 23.31
CA VAL A 19 18.25 -5.77 21.93
C VAL A 19 17.28 -6.95 21.82
N ILE A 20 17.56 -8.06 22.49
CA ILE A 20 16.66 -9.22 22.52
C ILE A 20 15.34 -8.87 23.20
N LEU A 21 15.38 -8.20 24.35
CA LEU A 21 14.16 -7.79 25.08
C LEU A 21 13.30 -6.81 24.28
N VAL A 22 13.90 -5.88 23.53
CA VAL A 22 13.17 -4.99 22.62
C VAL A 22 12.46 -5.78 21.51
N TRP A 23 13.14 -6.74 20.86
CA TRP A 23 12.49 -7.55 19.81
C TRP A 23 11.41 -8.49 20.36
N VAL A 24 11.57 -9.02 21.58
CA VAL A 24 10.50 -9.78 22.27
C VAL A 24 9.31 -8.87 22.60
N ALA A 25 9.54 -7.63 23.02
CA ALA A 25 8.46 -6.67 23.24
C ALA A 25 7.74 -6.28 21.94
N VAL A 26 8.46 -6.11 20.83
CA VAL A 26 7.86 -5.88 19.49
C VAL A 26 6.98 -7.06 19.06
N LEU A 27 7.43 -8.30 19.24
CA LEU A 27 6.61 -9.49 18.97
C LEU A 27 5.37 -9.54 19.87
N ALA A 28 5.51 -9.26 21.17
CA ALA A 28 4.39 -9.22 22.09
C ALA A 28 3.35 -8.12 21.74
N LEU A 29 3.81 -6.96 21.25
CA LEU A 29 2.92 -5.91 20.74
C LEU A 29 2.22 -6.31 19.43
N ALA A 30 2.91 -6.99 18.51
CA ALA A 30 2.31 -7.48 17.27
C ALA A 30 1.23 -8.54 17.55
N VAL A 31 1.53 -9.54 18.39
CA VAL A 31 0.56 -10.58 18.82
C VAL A 31 -0.60 -9.95 19.62
N GLY A 32 -0.31 -8.98 20.49
CA GLY A 32 -1.32 -8.23 21.22
C GLY A 32 -2.23 -7.39 20.30
N GLY A 33 -1.72 -6.90 19.18
CA GLY A 33 -2.52 -6.24 18.13
C GLY A 33 -3.54 -7.17 17.51
N VAL A 34 -3.12 -8.36 17.06
CA VAL A 34 -4.03 -9.40 16.52
C VAL A 34 -5.10 -9.78 17.54
N ALA A 35 -4.72 -9.95 18.81
CA ALA A 35 -5.64 -10.30 19.89
C ALA A 35 -6.62 -9.17 20.30
N LEU A 36 -6.45 -7.94 19.78
CA LEU A 36 -7.32 -6.78 20.05
C LEU A 36 -8.13 -6.36 18.82
N SER A 37 -7.59 -6.55 17.61
CA SER A 37 -8.23 -6.16 16.34
C SER A 37 -8.90 -7.33 15.62
N GLY A 38 -8.72 -8.57 16.09
CA GLY A 38 -9.18 -9.77 15.39
C GLY A 38 -8.35 -10.09 14.16
N VAL A 39 -8.89 -10.96 13.31
CA VAL A 39 -8.36 -11.29 11.98
C VAL A 39 -9.55 -11.34 11.02
N ASN A 40 -9.72 -10.31 10.20
CA ASN A 40 -10.56 -10.38 9.01
C ASN A 40 -9.65 -10.61 7.78
N LEU A 41 -9.98 -11.57 6.93
CA LEU A 41 -9.24 -11.91 5.70
C LEU A 41 -10.24 -12.39 4.65
N SER A 42 -10.25 -11.75 3.49
CA SER A 42 -11.11 -12.17 2.38
C SER A 42 -10.32 -12.98 1.33
N ASN A 43 -11.05 -13.67 0.46
CA ASN A 43 -10.52 -14.20 -0.80
C ASN A 43 -11.05 -13.41 -2.02
N ALA A 44 -11.93 -12.43 -1.80
CA ALA A 44 -12.48 -11.59 -2.85
C ALA A 44 -11.50 -10.52 -3.34
N ILE A 45 -11.68 -10.08 -4.58
CA ILE A 45 -10.92 -9.00 -5.20
C ILE A 45 -11.88 -7.90 -5.64
N THR A 46 -11.86 -6.78 -4.92
CA THR A 46 -12.54 -5.55 -5.34
C THR A 46 -11.54 -4.62 -6.04
N ILE A 47 -11.99 -3.94 -7.09
CA ILE A 47 -11.22 -2.87 -7.75
C ILE A 47 -12.17 -1.69 -7.99
N PRO A 48 -12.06 -0.61 -7.18
CA PRO A 48 -12.84 0.60 -7.38
C PRO A 48 -12.67 1.18 -8.79
N GLY A 49 -13.78 1.50 -9.44
CA GLY A 49 -13.80 2.13 -10.77
C GLY A 49 -13.73 1.18 -11.97
N THR A 50 -13.82 -0.15 -11.78
CA THR A 50 -14.15 -1.05 -12.90
C THR A 50 -15.65 -1.04 -13.18
N GLU A 51 -16.04 -1.43 -14.40
CA GLU A 51 -17.45 -1.52 -14.79
C GLU A 51 -18.22 -2.47 -13.87
N THR A 52 -17.72 -3.68 -13.65
CA THR A 52 -18.39 -4.66 -12.78
C THR A 52 -18.50 -4.19 -11.32
N GLN A 53 -17.52 -3.43 -10.78
CA GLN A 53 -17.63 -2.89 -9.42
C GLN A 53 -18.72 -1.80 -9.36
N ASN A 54 -18.74 -0.88 -10.33
CA ASN A 54 -19.76 0.18 -10.38
C ASN A 54 -21.17 -0.41 -10.52
N LEU A 55 -21.33 -1.50 -11.28
CA LEU A 55 -22.60 -2.22 -11.43
C LEU A 55 -23.00 -2.96 -10.15
N ALA A 56 -22.07 -3.61 -9.45
CA ALA A 56 -22.35 -4.24 -8.16
C ALA A 56 -22.76 -3.20 -7.10
N ASP A 57 -22.03 -2.08 -7.02
CA ASP A 57 -22.33 -0.95 -6.13
C ASP A 57 -23.71 -0.35 -6.44
N ARG A 58 -24.13 -0.34 -7.71
CA ARG A 58 -25.47 0.14 -8.13
C ARG A 58 -26.58 -0.88 -7.84
N LEU A 59 -26.38 -2.17 -8.16
CA LEU A 59 -27.32 -3.24 -7.81
C LEU A 59 -27.58 -3.26 -6.29
N LYS A 60 -26.53 -3.06 -5.48
CA LYS A 60 -26.64 -2.93 -4.01
C LYS A 60 -27.56 -1.78 -3.55
N ALA A 61 -27.71 -0.73 -4.36
CA ALA A 61 -28.54 0.43 -4.04
C ALA A 61 -29.96 0.35 -4.63
N GLU A 62 -30.10 -0.16 -5.86
CA GLU A 62 -31.37 -0.19 -6.62
C GLU A 62 -32.12 -1.52 -6.49
N MET A 63 -31.39 -2.64 -6.38
CA MET A 63 -31.92 -4.00 -6.32
C MET A 63 -31.15 -4.85 -5.29
N PRO A 64 -31.26 -4.57 -3.98
CA PRO A 64 -30.44 -5.24 -2.95
C PRO A 64 -30.52 -6.78 -3.01
N GLU A 65 -31.71 -7.32 -3.31
CA GLU A 65 -31.96 -8.76 -3.55
C GLU A 65 -31.07 -9.35 -4.66
N ALA A 66 -30.73 -8.57 -5.70
CA ALA A 66 -29.87 -8.99 -6.81
C ALA A 66 -28.35 -8.84 -6.52
N ASN A 67 -27.98 -8.25 -5.37
CA ASN A 67 -26.59 -8.16 -4.90
C ASN A 67 -26.35 -8.93 -3.58
N GLN A 68 -27.31 -9.76 -3.15
CA GLN A 68 -27.12 -10.72 -2.07
C GLN A 68 -25.97 -11.69 -2.38
N GLY A 69 -25.27 -12.15 -1.33
CA GLY A 69 -24.37 -13.29 -1.46
C GLY A 69 -25.15 -14.55 -1.84
N THR A 70 -24.56 -15.42 -2.64
CA THR A 70 -25.18 -16.71 -3.00
C THR A 70 -24.16 -17.83 -2.92
N GLY A 71 -24.57 -18.96 -2.36
CA GLY A 71 -23.77 -20.18 -2.25
C GLY A 71 -24.51 -21.38 -2.82
N ARG A 72 -23.80 -22.36 -3.38
CA ARG A 72 -24.41 -23.56 -3.97
C ARG A 72 -24.05 -24.80 -3.19
N VAL A 73 -25.06 -25.64 -2.94
CA VAL A 73 -24.90 -26.97 -2.34
C VAL A 73 -25.31 -28.00 -3.38
N VAL A 74 -24.37 -28.89 -3.73
CA VAL A 74 -24.56 -29.91 -4.77
C VAL A 74 -24.75 -31.26 -4.11
N PHE A 75 -25.96 -31.80 -4.24
CA PHE A 75 -26.31 -33.15 -3.79
C PHE A 75 -26.18 -34.13 -4.95
N TYR A 76 -25.67 -35.33 -4.69
CA TYR A 76 -25.63 -36.41 -5.68
C TYR A 76 -25.69 -37.80 -5.04
N THR A 77 -26.27 -38.77 -5.74
CA THR A 77 -26.30 -40.17 -5.29
C THR A 77 -24.93 -40.83 -5.48
N GLN A 78 -24.49 -41.60 -4.48
CA GLN A 78 -23.15 -42.20 -4.45
C GLN A 78 -22.97 -43.37 -5.43
N ASP A 79 -24.07 -43.98 -5.86
CA ASP A 79 -24.10 -45.05 -6.88
C ASP A 79 -24.54 -44.55 -8.26
N GLY A 80 -24.92 -43.27 -8.39
CA GLY A 80 -25.41 -42.65 -9.62
C GLY A 80 -26.87 -42.97 -9.98
N SER A 81 -27.63 -43.60 -9.07
CA SER A 81 -29.07 -43.87 -9.25
C SER A 81 -29.95 -42.62 -9.13
N GLU A 82 -31.18 -42.71 -9.65
CA GLU A 82 -32.24 -41.70 -9.46
C GLU A 82 -32.53 -41.52 -7.95
N PHE A 83 -32.70 -40.28 -7.50
CA PHE A 83 -33.07 -39.98 -6.10
C PHE A 83 -34.42 -40.61 -5.72
N THR A 84 -34.41 -41.49 -4.72
CA THR A 84 -35.64 -41.99 -4.11
C THR A 84 -36.39 -40.87 -3.38
N GLN A 85 -37.72 -40.98 -3.23
CA GLN A 85 -38.51 -39.94 -2.54
C GLN A 85 -37.96 -39.60 -1.14
N ALA A 86 -37.56 -40.61 -0.35
CA ALA A 86 -36.98 -40.39 0.98
C ALA A 86 -35.64 -39.64 0.95
N GLN A 87 -34.90 -39.69 -0.16
CA GLN A 87 -33.69 -38.88 -0.36
C GLN A 87 -34.04 -37.46 -0.80
N LYS A 88 -35.10 -37.26 -1.60
CA LYS A 88 -35.62 -35.92 -1.95
C LYS A 88 -36.14 -35.20 -0.70
N ASP A 89 -36.97 -35.89 0.10
CA ASP A 89 -37.48 -35.42 1.38
C ASP A 89 -36.32 -35.05 2.34
N GLY A 90 -35.30 -35.92 2.45
CA GLY A 90 -34.15 -35.68 3.30
C GLY A 90 -33.23 -34.54 2.84
N VAL A 91 -33.10 -34.31 1.53
CA VAL A 91 -32.35 -33.16 0.98
C VAL A 91 -33.12 -31.85 1.21
N ALA A 92 -34.45 -31.87 1.09
CA ALA A 92 -35.31 -30.74 1.43
C ALA A 92 -35.16 -30.36 2.91
N ASP A 93 -35.23 -31.33 3.82
CA ASP A 93 -34.99 -31.12 5.26
C ASP A 93 -33.56 -30.57 5.53
N ALA A 94 -32.53 -31.10 4.85
CA ALA A 94 -31.14 -30.68 5.02
C ALA A 94 -30.86 -29.24 4.52
N ILE A 95 -31.53 -28.80 3.45
CA ILE A 95 -31.45 -27.41 2.97
C ILE A 95 -32.27 -26.47 3.84
N LYS A 96 -33.46 -26.89 4.25
CA LYS A 96 -34.30 -26.13 5.18
C LYS A 96 -33.62 -25.86 6.52
N ALA A 97 -32.81 -26.79 7.01
CA ALA A 97 -31.98 -26.58 8.20
C ALA A 97 -30.94 -25.45 8.05
N THR A 98 -30.66 -24.97 6.83
CA THR A 98 -29.82 -23.78 6.60
C THR A 98 -30.58 -22.45 6.74
N GLU A 99 -31.92 -22.45 6.71
CA GLU A 99 -32.75 -21.25 6.96
C GLU A 99 -32.70 -20.80 8.44
N ASP A 100 -32.40 -21.72 9.35
CA ASP A 100 -32.17 -21.42 10.78
C ASP A 100 -30.77 -20.78 11.05
N VAL A 101 -29.93 -20.60 10.02
CA VAL A 101 -28.56 -20.06 10.17
C VAL A 101 -28.56 -18.52 10.04
N SER A 102 -28.07 -17.85 11.07
CA SER A 102 -27.94 -16.37 11.09
C SER A 102 -27.11 -15.85 9.91
N GLY A 103 -27.72 -15.01 9.07
CA GLY A 103 -27.12 -14.44 7.86
C GLY A 103 -27.53 -15.14 6.56
N VAL A 104 -28.31 -16.22 6.63
CA VAL A 104 -29.07 -16.75 5.49
C VAL A 104 -30.39 -15.98 5.40
N ASP A 105 -30.76 -15.58 4.18
CA ASP A 105 -32.00 -14.86 3.87
C ASP A 105 -33.09 -15.80 3.33
N SER A 106 -32.71 -16.67 2.40
CA SER A 106 -33.63 -17.63 1.76
C SER A 106 -32.89 -18.82 1.15
N THR A 107 -33.59 -19.95 0.98
CA THR A 107 -33.03 -21.15 0.35
C THR A 107 -33.91 -21.66 -0.79
N VAL A 108 -33.33 -22.42 -1.72
CA VAL A 108 -34.03 -22.96 -2.89
C VAL A 108 -34.00 -24.48 -2.88
N ASP A 109 -35.13 -25.11 -2.52
CA ASP A 109 -35.34 -26.55 -2.71
C ASP A 109 -35.19 -26.90 -4.21
N PRO A 110 -34.22 -27.75 -4.60
CA PRO A 110 -33.98 -28.06 -6.00
C PRO A 110 -35.10 -28.89 -6.63
N PHE A 111 -35.78 -29.74 -5.87
CA PHE A 111 -36.86 -30.58 -6.37
C PHE A 111 -38.15 -29.80 -6.55
N GLU A 112 -38.51 -28.92 -5.60
CA GLU A 112 -39.63 -27.99 -5.81
C GLU A 112 -39.33 -27.06 -6.98
N ARG A 113 -38.14 -26.46 -7.03
CA ARG A 113 -37.75 -25.54 -8.11
C ARG A 113 -37.73 -26.21 -9.48
N GLN A 114 -37.26 -27.47 -9.59
CA GLN A 114 -37.36 -28.24 -10.83
C GLN A 114 -38.82 -28.53 -11.18
N GLN A 115 -39.64 -28.97 -10.22
CA GLN A 115 -41.04 -29.26 -10.51
C GLN A 115 -41.78 -28.00 -10.98
N GLN A 116 -41.50 -26.81 -10.42
CA GLN A 116 -42.04 -25.53 -10.92
C GLN A 116 -41.68 -25.25 -12.40
N LEU A 117 -40.46 -25.59 -12.83
CA LEU A 117 -40.03 -25.47 -14.24
C LEU A 117 -40.81 -26.43 -15.15
N ASP A 118 -40.87 -27.70 -14.76
CA ASP A 118 -41.53 -28.76 -15.53
C ASP A 118 -43.04 -28.49 -15.66
N ASP A 119 -43.69 -28.05 -14.57
CA ASP A 119 -45.09 -27.61 -14.55
C ASP A 119 -45.33 -26.40 -15.48
N GLY A 120 -44.39 -25.46 -15.55
CA GLY A 120 -44.44 -24.31 -16.45
C GLY A 120 -44.40 -24.72 -17.91
N HIS A 121 -43.43 -25.56 -18.28
CA HIS A 121 -43.29 -26.13 -19.62
C HIS A 121 -44.53 -26.96 -20.03
N GLN A 122 -45.11 -27.73 -19.10
CA GLN A 122 -46.33 -28.49 -19.38
C GLN A 122 -47.55 -27.57 -19.59
N LYS A 123 -47.68 -26.47 -18.83
CA LYS A 123 -48.74 -25.46 -19.02
C LYS A 123 -48.67 -24.80 -20.39
N LEU A 124 -47.47 -24.52 -20.92
CA LEU A 124 -47.29 -24.00 -22.28
C LEU A 124 -47.76 -25.02 -23.34
N LYS A 125 -47.33 -26.28 -23.25
CA LYS A 125 -47.76 -27.37 -24.16
C LYS A 125 -49.28 -27.55 -24.16
N ASP A 126 -49.90 -27.60 -22.98
CA ASP A 126 -51.35 -27.73 -22.85
C ASP A 126 -52.10 -26.47 -23.32
N GLY A 127 -51.47 -25.29 -23.19
CA GLY A 127 -51.95 -24.03 -23.77
C GLY A 127 -51.94 -24.07 -25.30
N ARG A 128 -50.83 -24.47 -25.94
CA ARG A 128 -50.74 -24.63 -27.40
C ARG A 128 -51.76 -25.61 -27.93
N ALA A 129 -51.86 -26.77 -27.29
CA ALA A 129 -52.83 -27.81 -27.63
C ALA A 129 -54.29 -27.38 -27.37
N GLN A 130 -54.55 -26.31 -26.61
CA GLN A 130 -55.88 -25.68 -26.50
C GLN A 130 -56.11 -24.62 -27.58
N LEU A 131 -55.10 -23.78 -27.86
CA LEU A 131 -55.14 -22.76 -28.90
C LEU A 131 -55.44 -23.36 -30.28
N ASP A 132 -54.68 -24.39 -30.69
CA ASP A 132 -54.86 -25.08 -31.97
C ASP A 132 -56.26 -25.67 -32.13
N LYS A 133 -56.84 -26.20 -31.04
CA LYS A 133 -58.22 -26.72 -31.02
C LYS A 133 -59.23 -25.57 -31.14
N GLY A 134 -58.96 -24.41 -30.54
CA GLY A 134 -59.75 -23.19 -30.66
C GLY A 134 -59.77 -22.66 -32.10
N GLU A 135 -58.61 -22.46 -32.71
CA GLU A 135 -58.49 -22.02 -34.11
C GLU A 135 -59.21 -23.00 -35.06
N GLN A 136 -59.05 -24.31 -34.88
CA GLN A 136 -59.76 -25.33 -35.68
C GLN A 136 -61.28 -25.25 -35.52
N GLN A 137 -61.80 -25.06 -34.30
CA GLN A 137 -63.24 -24.90 -34.06
C GLN A 137 -63.79 -23.63 -34.73
N ILE A 138 -63.05 -22.52 -34.65
CA ILE A 138 -63.42 -21.25 -35.30
C ILE A 138 -63.40 -21.40 -36.83
N ALA A 139 -62.40 -22.09 -37.39
CA ALA A 139 -62.31 -22.36 -38.82
C ALA A 139 -63.43 -23.28 -39.33
N GLN A 140 -63.84 -24.29 -38.55
CA GLN A 140 -65.01 -25.12 -38.85
C GLN A 140 -66.32 -24.32 -38.75
N LEU A 141 -66.47 -23.50 -37.71
CA LEU A 141 -67.66 -22.66 -37.52
C LEU A 141 -67.82 -21.69 -38.69
N LYS A 142 -66.75 -20.97 -39.07
CA LYS A 142 -66.72 -20.06 -40.23
C LYS A 142 -67.09 -20.74 -41.56
N LYS A 143 -66.76 -22.03 -41.75
CA LYS A 143 -67.15 -22.82 -42.93
C LYS A 143 -68.61 -23.31 -42.91
N SER A 144 -69.27 -23.29 -41.75
CA SER A 144 -70.63 -23.83 -41.55
C SER A 144 -71.75 -22.78 -41.56
N LEU A 145 -71.41 -21.50 -41.64
CA LEU A 145 -72.38 -20.39 -41.54
C LEU A 145 -73.16 -20.15 -42.86
N PRO A 146 -74.48 -19.90 -42.79
CA PRO A 146 -75.25 -19.47 -43.97
C PRO A 146 -74.79 -18.11 -44.51
N PRO A 147 -74.87 -17.87 -45.84
CA PRO A 147 -74.53 -16.59 -46.42
C PRO A 147 -75.44 -15.48 -45.86
N GLY A 148 -74.81 -14.42 -45.34
CA GLY A 148 -75.48 -13.29 -44.69
C GLY A 148 -75.42 -13.26 -43.16
N VAL A 149 -74.92 -14.32 -42.50
CA VAL A 149 -74.70 -14.33 -41.04
C VAL A 149 -73.29 -13.85 -40.69
N SER A 150 -73.16 -12.88 -39.79
CA SER A 150 -71.86 -12.43 -39.26
C SER A 150 -71.24 -13.53 -38.39
N ALA A 151 -70.04 -13.98 -38.76
CA ALA A 151 -69.29 -14.97 -37.98
C ALA A 151 -68.97 -14.46 -36.58
N ASP A 152 -68.56 -13.19 -36.45
CA ASP A 152 -68.05 -12.62 -35.20
C ASP A 152 -69.17 -12.44 -34.16
N GLN A 153 -70.41 -12.19 -34.61
CA GLN A 153 -71.59 -12.21 -33.74
C GLN A 153 -71.89 -13.62 -33.19
N VAL A 154 -71.81 -14.66 -34.03
CA VAL A 154 -72.05 -16.05 -33.59
C VAL A 154 -70.91 -16.55 -32.70
N LEU A 155 -69.67 -16.14 -32.97
CA LEU A 155 -68.50 -16.41 -32.16
C LEU A 155 -68.64 -15.81 -30.75
N LYS A 156 -68.97 -14.51 -30.64
CA LYS A 156 -69.24 -13.87 -29.34
C LYS A 156 -70.44 -14.49 -28.61
N GLN A 157 -71.52 -14.87 -29.31
CA GLN A 157 -72.64 -15.62 -28.71
C GLN A 157 -72.26 -17.01 -28.16
N ARG A 158 -71.18 -17.62 -28.67
CA ARG A 158 -70.64 -18.89 -28.17
C ARG A 158 -69.52 -18.73 -27.13
N GLY A 159 -69.22 -17.50 -26.70
CA GLY A 159 -68.11 -17.20 -25.79
C GLY A 159 -66.71 -17.31 -26.43
N MET A 160 -66.64 -17.53 -27.75
CA MET A 160 -65.41 -17.60 -28.53
C MET A 160 -65.03 -16.22 -29.05
N ASP A 161 -64.69 -15.27 -28.16
CA ASP A 161 -64.32 -13.91 -28.59
C ASP A 161 -62.94 -13.91 -29.28
N PRO A 162 -62.81 -13.54 -30.57
CA PRO A 162 -61.52 -13.56 -31.26
C PRO A 162 -60.45 -12.73 -30.56
N ALA A 163 -60.80 -11.57 -29.98
CA ALA A 163 -59.84 -10.72 -29.29
C ALA A 163 -59.21 -11.40 -28.06
N ARG A 164 -59.97 -12.26 -27.37
CA ARG A 164 -59.44 -13.08 -26.26
C ARG A 164 -58.54 -14.20 -26.76
N LEU A 165 -58.85 -14.77 -27.93
CA LEU A 165 -58.02 -15.83 -28.52
C LEU A 165 -56.66 -15.27 -28.97
N GLU A 166 -56.63 -14.11 -29.62
CA GLU A 166 -55.38 -13.43 -29.99
C GLU A 166 -54.57 -13.00 -28.73
N GLN A 167 -55.24 -12.57 -27.65
CA GLN A 167 -54.54 -12.29 -26.38
C GLN A 167 -53.94 -13.55 -25.76
N GLN A 168 -54.67 -14.67 -25.78
CA GLN A 168 -54.14 -15.97 -25.31
C GLN A 168 -53.02 -16.48 -26.21
N LYS A 169 -53.05 -16.17 -27.51
CA LYS A 169 -52.00 -16.50 -28.47
C LYS A 169 -50.73 -15.71 -28.20
N ALA A 170 -50.82 -14.38 -28.07
CA ALA A 170 -49.68 -13.53 -27.75
C ALA A 170 -49.02 -13.94 -26.42
N GLN A 171 -49.81 -14.16 -25.36
CA GLN A 171 -49.30 -14.63 -24.07
C GLN A 171 -48.66 -16.03 -24.14
N LEU A 172 -49.10 -16.88 -25.07
CA LEU A 172 -48.51 -18.20 -25.28
C LEU A 172 -47.20 -18.11 -26.08
N GLU A 173 -47.19 -17.37 -27.19
CA GLU A 173 -46.00 -17.17 -28.04
C GLU A 173 -44.88 -16.43 -27.27
N GLU A 174 -45.25 -15.53 -26.37
CA GLU A 174 -44.39 -14.90 -25.36
C GLU A 174 -43.81 -15.93 -24.35
N GLY A 175 -44.66 -16.79 -23.79
CA GLY A 175 -44.22 -17.84 -22.87
C GLY A 175 -43.35 -18.92 -23.54
N GLU A 176 -43.66 -19.28 -24.80
CA GLU A 176 -42.85 -20.15 -25.64
C GLU A 176 -41.48 -19.51 -25.91
N LYS A 177 -41.40 -18.21 -26.25
CA LYS A 177 -40.13 -17.45 -26.36
C LYS A 177 -39.28 -17.47 -25.08
N THR A 178 -39.87 -17.20 -23.91
CA THR A 178 -39.10 -17.25 -22.64
C THR A 178 -38.63 -18.66 -22.34
N TYR A 179 -39.45 -19.69 -22.63
CA TYR A 179 -39.01 -21.08 -22.48
C TYR A 179 -37.86 -21.45 -23.44
N ASP A 180 -37.95 -21.08 -24.72
CA ASP A 180 -36.89 -21.36 -25.72
C ASP A 180 -35.55 -20.70 -25.33
N ARG A 181 -35.58 -19.50 -24.76
CA ARG A 181 -34.39 -18.80 -24.22
C ARG A 181 -33.82 -19.42 -22.95
N MET A 182 -34.68 -19.94 -22.06
CA MET A 182 -34.25 -20.75 -20.92
C MET A 182 -33.68 -22.11 -21.38
N GLY A 183 -34.12 -22.62 -22.52
CA GLY A 183 -33.61 -23.84 -23.14
C GLY A 183 -33.70 -25.07 -22.22
N ASP A 184 -32.58 -25.77 -22.08
CA ASP A 184 -32.45 -27.00 -21.28
C ASP A 184 -32.11 -26.74 -19.79
N TYR A 185 -32.32 -25.51 -19.28
CA TYR A 185 -31.98 -25.12 -17.89
C TYR A 185 -32.73 -25.95 -16.86
N ARG A 186 -31.98 -26.52 -15.90
CA ARG A 186 -32.48 -27.44 -14.87
C ARG A 186 -31.66 -27.29 -13.60
N VAL A 187 -32.29 -27.46 -12.45
CA VAL A 187 -31.62 -27.53 -11.13
C VAL A 187 -31.53 -28.97 -10.59
N VAL A 188 -32.16 -29.93 -11.28
CA VAL A 188 -31.97 -31.37 -11.08
C VAL A 188 -31.53 -32.00 -12.40
N SER A 189 -30.47 -32.81 -12.36
CA SER A 189 -29.84 -33.46 -13.52
C SER A 189 -30.84 -34.25 -14.39
N LYS A 190 -30.49 -34.50 -15.65
CA LYS A 190 -31.37 -35.25 -16.58
C LYS A 190 -31.60 -36.71 -16.16
N ASP A 191 -30.65 -37.28 -15.41
CA ASP A 191 -30.72 -38.64 -14.85
C ASP A 191 -31.25 -38.67 -13.40
N ASP A 192 -31.82 -37.56 -12.89
CA ASP A 192 -32.41 -37.40 -11.54
C ASP A 192 -31.49 -37.87 -10.40
N ASN A 193 -30.16 -37.82 -10.60
CA ASN A 193 -29.14 -38.35 -9.68
C ASN A 193 -28.25 -37.28 -9.03
N SER A 194 -28.42 -36.01 -9.43
CA SER A 194 -27.83 -34.82 -8.80
C SER A 194 -28.77 -33.61 -8.83
N ALA A 195 -28.60 -32.75 -7.84
CA ALA A 195 -29.44 -31.58 -7.58
C ALA A 195 -28.60 -30.41 -7.04
N ILE A 196 -28.88 -29.20 -7.52
CA ILE A 196 -28.19 -27.97 -7.10
C ILE A 196 -29.17 -27.10 -6.30
N SER A 197 -28.94 -27.00 -4.99
CA SER A 197 -29.60 -26.01 -4.15
C SER A 197 -28.82 -24.70 -4.15
N VAL A 198 -29.53 -23.58 -3.99
CA VAL A 198 -28.95 -22.25 -3.75
C VAL A 198 -29.31 -21.79 -2.34
N VAL A 199 -28.35 -21.19 -1.65
CA VAL A 199 -28.49 -20.52 -0.36
C VAL A 199 -28.18 -19.04 -0.59
N ASN A 200 -29.16 -18.18 -0.34
CA ASN A 200 -29.01 -16.73 -0.45
C ASN A 200 -28.67 -16.16 0.93
N PHE A 201 -27.69 -15.27 0.99
CA PHE A 201 -27.24 -14.61 2.22
C PHE A 201 -27.81 -13.19 2.31
N THR A 202 -28.09 -12.73 3.52
CA THR A 202 -28.63 -11.38 3.77
C THR A 202 -27.62 -10.28 3.36
N ASP A 203 -26.34 -10.56 3.52
CA ASP A 203 -25.23 -9.68 3.15
C ASP A 203 -24.65 -10.03 1.77
N GLU A 204 -23.97 -9.07 1.14
CA GLU A 204 -23.24 -9.29 -0.11
C GLU A 204 -22.13 -10.35 0.04
N GLN A 205 -21.81 -11.07 -1.04
CA GLN A 205 -20.94 -12.26 -1.05
C GLN A 205 -19.59 -12.13 -0.30
N ASN A 206 -19.06 -10.92 -0.23
CA ASN A 206 -17.77 -10.58 0.35
C ASN A 206 -17.84 -10.18 1.84
N ALA A 207 -19.03 -9.83 2.34
CA ALA A 207 -19.29 -9.44 3.73
C ALA A 207 -19.83 -10.61 4.58
N VAL A 208 -20.43 -11.65 3.95
CA VAL A 208 -20.89 -12.87 4.64
C VAL A 208 -19.77 -13.48 5.49
N GLU A 209 -19.96 -13.52 6.81
CA GLU A 209 -18.93 -13.96 7.75
C GLU A 209 -18.56 -15.45 7.59
N ALA A 210 -17.30 -15.77 7.87
CA ALA A 210 -16.82 -17.15 7.87
C ALA A 210 -17.53 -18.03 8.91
N GLU A 211 -18.10 -17.46 9.99
CA GLU A 211 -18.89 -18.22 10.96
C GLU A 211 -20.23 -18.68 10.35
N THR A 212 -20.98 -17.78 9.70
CA THR A 212 -22.19 -18.10 8.93
C THR A 212 -21.91 -19.16 7.85
N LYS A 213 -20.82 -19.01 7.08
CA LYS A 213 -20.45 -19.99 6.03
C LYS A 213 -20.16 -21.38 6.57
N ASN A 214 -19.46 -21.48 7.71
CA ASN A 214 -19.24 -22.76 8.39
C ASN A 214 -20.54 -23.32 8.97
N ALA A 215 -21.40 -22.49 9.55
CA ALA A 215 -22.70 -22.90 10.07
C ALA A 215 -23.63 -23.48 8.98
N VAL A 216 -23.64 -22.92 7.76
CA VAL A 216 -24.37 -23.50 6.61
C VAL A 216 -23.81 -24.89 6.25
N MET A 217 -22.49 -25.06 6.22
CA MET A 217 -21.89 -26.38 5.95
C MET A 217 -22.25 -27.40 7.04
N ASP A 218 -22.23 -27.01 8.30
CA ASP A 218 -22.51 -27.90 9.43
C ASP A 218 -24.01 -28.17 9.61
N ALA A 219 -24.89 -27.25 9.21
CA ALA A 219 -26.33 -27.48 9.12
C ALA A 219 -26.66 -28.59 8.09
N VAL A 220 -26.10 -28.54 6.88
CA VAL A 220 -26.27 -29.62 5.89
C VAL A 220 -25.60 -30.92 6.35
N ARG A 221 -24.37 -30.87 6.90
CA ARG A 221 -23.64 -32.07 7.37
C ARG A 221 -24.27 -32.75 8.58
N SER A 222 -25.05 -32.02 9.39
CA SER A 222 -25.79 -32.59 10.53
C SER A 222 -27.11 -33.25 10.12
N HIS A 223 -27.54 -33.10 8.86
CA HIS A 223 -28.69 -33.77 8.25
C HIS A 223 -28.23 -34.74 7.12
N PRO A 224 -27.45 -35.80 7.45
CA PRO A 224 -26.96 -36.73 6.44
C PRO A 224 -28.09 -37.57 5.84
N VAL A 225 -28.12 -37.65 4.51
CA VAL A 225 -29.11 -38.41 3.74
C VAL A 225 -28.48 -39.71 3.23
N ASP A 226 -29.05 -40.87 3.59
CA ASP A 226 -28.48 -42.18 3.26
C ASP A 226 -28.29 -42.37 1.73
N GLY A 227 -27.06 -42.69 1.33
CA GLY A 227 -26.67 -42.89 -0.07
C GLY A 227 -26.46 -41.61 -0.90
N VAL A 228 -26.62 -40.43 -0.30
CA VAL A 228 -26.39 -39.12 -0.94
C VAL A 228 -25.13 -38.46 -0.35
N SER A 229 -24.35 -37.81 -1.21
CA SER A 229 -23.28 -36.89 -0.81
C SER A 229 -23.70 -35.45 -1.06
N ALA A 230 -23.30 -34.54 -0.17
CA ALA A 230 -23.42 -33.10 -0.34
C ALA A 230 -22.03 -32.48 -0.38
N GLU A 231 -21.75 -31.67 -1.40
CA GLU A 231 -20.50 -30.92 -1.55
C GLU A 231 -20.82 -29.43 -1.84
N PHE A 232 -19.94 -28.52 -1.44
CA PHE A 232 -20.22 -27.08 -1.35
C PHE A 232 -19.36 -26.27 -2.30
N SER A 233 -19.93 -25.21 -2.89
CA SER A 233 -19.19 -24.30 -3.76
C SER A 233 -18.22 -23.38 -3.00
N GLN A 234 -17.30 -22.74 -3.73
CA GLN A 234 -16.23 -21.88 -3.19
C GLN A 234 -16.74 -20.60 -2.50
N GLU A 235 -17.99 -20.24 -2.76
CA GLU A 235 -18.72 -19.13 -2.13
C GLU A 235 -18.99 -19.42 -0.65
N ILE A 236 -19.26 -20.69 -0.32
CA ILE A 236 -19.51 -21.20 1.03
C ILE A 236 -18.21 -21.70 1.65
N ALA A 237 -17.51 -22.64 1.01
CA ALA A 237 -16.42 -23.39 1.61
C ALA A 237 -15.07 -22.63 1.64
N GLN A 238 -15.05 -21.41 2.17
CA GLN A 238 -13.85 -20.58 2.28
C GLN A 238 -13.00 -20.99 3.50
N ASP A 239 -12.15 -21.99 3.32
CA ASP A 239 -11.22 -22.43 4.38
C ASP A 239 -10.03 -21.47 4.53
N VAL A 240 -9.95 -20.80 5.68
CA VAL A 240 -8.88 -19.86 6.07
C VAL A 240 -7.98 -20.47 7.17
N SER A 241 -8.20 -21.74 7.54
CA SER A 241 -7.74 -22.31 8.83
C SER A 241 -6.24 -22.61 8.95
N SER A 242 -5.45 -22.53 7.86
CA SER A 242 -4.00 -22.82 7.91
C SER A 242 -3.12 -21.77 7.20
N LEU A 243 -2.81 -20.69 7.94
CA LEU A 243 -1.78 -19.70 7.58
C LEU A 243 -0.33 -20.21 7.59
N VAL A 244 -0.10 -21.47 8.02
CA VAL A 244 1.20 -22.16 7.98
C VAL A 244 0.97 -23.64 7.69
N GLY A 245 1.24 -24.08 6.45
CA GLY A 245 1.03 -25.46 6.02
C GLY A 245 2.16 -26.44 6.42
N PRO A 246 1.93 -27.77 6.43
CA PRO A 246 2.98 -28.76 6.68
C PRO A 246 4.17 -28.65 5.71
N ALA A 247 3.93 -28.24 4.46
CA ALA A 247 4.94 -28.06 3.43
C ALA A 247 5.95 -26.94 3.75
N GLU A 248 5.51 -25.86 4.40
CA GLU A 248 6.40 -24.78 4.84
C GLU A 248 7.38 -25.27 5.92
N ILE A 249 6.90 -26.09 6.86
CA ILE A 249 7.71 -26.69 7.91
C ILE A 249 8.80 -27.57 7.28
N VAL A 250 8.48 -28.32 6.23
CA VAL A 250 9.46 -29.10 5.45
C VAL A 250 10.47 -28.19 4.74
N GLY A 251 10.04 -27.05 4.17
CA GLY A 251 10.94 -26.03 3.61
C GLY A 251 11.92 -25.46 4.64
N VAL A 252 11.43 -25.07 5.83
CA VAL A 252 12.24 -24.56 6.96
C VAL A 252 13.25 -25.61 7.45
N ILE A 253 12.82 -26.87 7.61
CA ILE A 253 13.70 -27.98 8.00
C ILE A 253 14.78 -28.20 6.94
N THR A 254 14.43 -28.15 5.65
CA THR A 254 15.37 -28.32 4.54
C THR A 254 16.41 -27.19 4.52
N ALA A 255 15.99 -25.93 4.67
CA ALA A 255 16.91 -24.79 4.83
C ALA A 255 17.86 -24.96 6.04
N ALA A 256 17.34 -25.41 7.19
CA ALA A 256 18.14 -25.68 8.38
C ALA A 256 19.18 -26.81 8.17
N LEU A 257 18.82 -27.86 7.41
CA LEU A 257 19.74 -28.95 7.03
C LEU A 257 20.84 -28.46 6.08
N VAL A 258 20.51 -27.65 5.06
CA VAL A 258 21.50 -27.04 4.14
C VAL A 258 22.47 -26.14 4.90
N LEU A 259 21.96 -25.29 5.80
CA LEU A 259 22.77 -24.46 6.71
C LEU A 259 23.71 -25.32 7.58
N LEU A 260 23.21 -26.43 8.14
CA LEU A 260 24.01 -27.34 8.98
C LEU A 260 25.16 -27.99 8.18
N ILE A 261 24.89 -28.44 6.97
CA ILE A 261 25.85 -29.08 6.05
C ILE A 261 26.97 -28.10 5.66
N MET A 262 26.61 -26.86 5.27
CA MET A 262 27.61 -25.83 4.94
C MET A 262 28.40 -25.39 6.19
N LEU A 263 27.70 -24.99 7.26
CA LEU A 263 28.32 -24.28 8.37
C LEU A 263 29.07 -25.20 9.32
N ARG A 264 28.79 -26.52 9.26
CA ARG A 264 29.45 -27.63 9.98
C ARG A 264 29.50 -27.44 11.50
N ALA A 265 28.47 -26.77 12.03
CA ALA A 265 28.23 -26.56 13.45
C ALA A 265 26.76 -26.13 13.66
N LEU A 266 26.13 -26.62 14.74
CA LEU A 266 24.70 -26.41 15.00
C LEU A 266 24.35 -24.93 15.29
N VAL A 267 25.05 -24.29 16.23
CA VAL A 267 24.80 -22.90 16.64
C VAL A 267 24.71 -21.91 15.46
N PRO A 268 25.71 -21.83 14.54
CA PRO A 268 25.61 -20.91 13.41
C PRO A 268 24.55 -21.32 12.37
N ALA A 269 24.12 -22.58 12.30
CA ALA A 269 23.02 -22.99 11.42
C ALA A 269 21.64 -22.62 11.99
N PHE A 270 21.48 -22.68 13.31
CA PHE A 270 20.25 -22.31 13.99
C PHE A 270 20.00 -20.79 14.01
N LEU A 271 21.05 -19.97 14.12
CA LEU A 271 20.90 -18.52 14.25
C LEU A 271 20.12 -17.84 13.10
N PRO A 272 20.43 -18.07 11.80
CA PRO A 272 19.67 -17.49 10.70
C PRO A 272 18.18 -17.86 10.71
N VAL A 273 17.89 -19.14 10.94
CA VAL A 273 16.51 -19.66 10.98
C VAL A 273 15.72 -19.04 12.13
N LEU A 274 16.32 -18.94 13.33
CA LEU A 274 15.69 -18.27 14.48
C LEU A 274 15.38 -16.79 14.17
N THR A 275 16.31 -16.06 13.55
CA THR A 275 16.08 -14.63 13.23
C THR A 275 15.04 -14.44 12.13
N ALA A 276 14.97 -15.35 11.16
CA ALA A 276 13.97 -15.32 10.11
C ALA A 276 12.56 -15.65 10.64
N LEU A 277 12.41 -16.75 11.40
CA LEU A 277 11.13 -17.14 12.00
C LEU A 277 10.57 -16.07 12.94
N LEU A 278 11.41 -15.43 13.76
CA LEU A 278 10.97 -14.31 14.60
C LEU A 278 10.57 -13.07 13.77
N GLY A 279 11.26 -12.80 12.65
CA GLY A 279 10.92 -11.68 11.76
C GLY A 279 9.64 -11.91 10.98
N VAL A 280 9.43 -13.13 10.51
CA VAL A 280 8.17 -13.62 9.93
C VAL A 280 7.03 -13.49 10.92
N ALA A 281 7.19 -13.98 12.16
CA ALA A 281 6.15 -13.88 13.18
C ALA A 281 5.79 -12.41 13.49
N ILE A 282 6.78 -11.51 13.61
CA ILE A 282 6.52 -10.07 13.79
C ILE A 282 5.78 -9.47 12.59
N ALA A 283 6.24 -9.75 11.37
CA ALA A 283 5.67 -9.19 10.15
C ALA A 283 4.24 -9.71 9.87
N ALA A 284 4.02 -11.01 10.01
CA ALA A 284 2.71 -11.64 9.86
C ALA A 284 1.73 -11.13 10.94
N CYS A 285 2.10 -11.16 12.22
CA CYS A 285 1.21 -10.63 13.27
C CYS A 285 0.98 -9.11 13.15
N THR A 286 1.95 -8.32 12.67
CA THR A 286 1.73 -6.89 12.41
C THR A 286 0.79 -6.69 11.22
N THR A 287 0.89 -7.50 10.16
CA THR A 287 -0.01 -7.44 8.99
C THR A 287 -1.44 -7.83 9.39
N LEU A 288 -1.59 -8.95 10.10
CA LEU A 288 -2.87 -9.43 10.63
C LEU A 288 -3.50 -8.43 11.63
N ALA A 289 -2.70 -7.76 12.46
CA ALA A 289 -3.19 -6.73 13.38
C ALA A 289 -3.77 -5.48 12.68
N PHE A 290 -3.47 -5.28 11.39
CA PHE A 290 -4.12 -4.26 10.56
C PHE A 290 -5.32 -4.80 9.77
N SER A 291 -5.57 -6.11 9.74
CA SER A 291 -6.61 -6.68 8.88
C SER A 291 -8.04 -6.47 9.40
N GLY A 292 -8.20 -6.18 10.70
CA GLY A 292 -9.46 -5.67 11.26
C GLY A 292 -9.75 -4.20 10.97
N VAL A 293 -8.91 -3.48 10.22
CA VAL A 293 -9.09 -2.06 9.83
C VAL A 293 -8.67 -1.75 8.38
N ILE A 294 -8.17 -2.73 7.63
CA ILE A 294 -7.80 -2.64 6.22
C ILE A 294 -8.11 -4.00 5.59
N ASP A 295 -9.08 -4.04 4.68
CA ASP A 295 -9.41 -5.25 3.95
C ASP A 295 -8.20 -5.77 3.16
N MET A 296 -7.89 -7.05 3.35
CA MET A 296 -6.76 -7.68 2.67
C MET A 296 -7.04 -9.13 2.35
N MET A 297 -6.52 -9.57 1.20
CA MET A 297 -6.61 -10.97 0.78
C MET A 297 -5.81 -11.87 1.72
N SER A 298 -6.28 -13.10 1.95
CA SER A 298 -5.57 -14.17 2.67
C SER A 298 -4.11 -14.40 2.18
N VAL A 299 -3.86 -14.18 0.89
CA VAL A 299 -2.55 -14.29 0.25
C VAL A 299 -1.58 -13.17 0.68
N THR A 300 -2.06 -12.05 1.22
CA THR A 300 -1.24 -10.89 1.61
C THR A 300 -0.29 -11.19 2.79
N PRO A 301 -0.75 -11.73 3.95
CA PRO A 301 0.17 -12.22 4.98
C PRO A 301 1.08 -13.36 4.51
N MET A 302 0.58 -14.28 3.67
CA MET A 302 1.35 -15.40 3.09
C MET A 302 2.58 -14.93 2.30
N LEU A 303 2.46 -13.88 1.48
CA LEU A 303 3.62 -13.27 0.82
C LEU A 303 4.63 -12.73 1.85
N GLY A 304 4.17 -12.12 2.93
CA GLY A 304 5.02 -11.64 4.03
C GLY A 304 5.79 -12.78 4.71
N VAL A 305 5.15 -13.94 4.94
CA VAL A 305 5.77 -15.16 5.48
C VAL A 305 6.85 -15.68 4.54
N MET A 306 6.47 -15.96 3.28
CA MET A 306 7.35 -16.53 2.26
C MET A 306 8.59 -15.65 2.01
N LEU A 307 8.41 -14.33 1.85
CA LEU A 307 9.49 -13.39 1.61
C LEU A 307 10.35 -13.18 2.85
N GLY A 308 9.73 -12.94 4.01
CA GLY A 308 10.43 -12.72 5.28
C GLY A 308 11.31 -13.90 5.68
N LEU A 309 10.88 -15.13 5.38
CA LEU A 309 11.62 -16.34 5.64
C LEU A 309 12.86 -16.46 4.75
N ALA A 310 12.70 -16.42 3.42
CA ALA A 310 13.81 -16.57 2.48
C ALA A 310 14.87 -15.47 2.69
N VAL A 311 14.41 -14.22 2.75
CA VAL A 311 15.26 -13.03 2.89
C VAL A 311 15.93 -12.95 4.26
N GLY A 312 15.20 -13.25 5.34
CA GLY A 312 15.73 -13.21 6.70
C GLY A 312 16.84 -14.24 6.96
N ILE A 313 16.76 -15.42 6.33
CA ILE A 313 17.82 -16.42 6.43
C ILE A 313 19.08 -15.95 5.67
N ASP A 314 18.93 -15.48 4.43
CA ASP A 314 20.09 -15.08 3.60
C ASP A 314 20.82 -13.85 4.17
N TYR A 315 20.09 -12.81 4.59
CA TYR A 315 20.68 -11.59 5.16
C TYR A 315 21.49 -11.86 6.44
N SER A 316 20.91 -12.62 7.38
CA SER A 316 21.59 -13.01 8.61
C SER A 316 22.78 -13.96 8.33
N LEU A 317 22.66 -14.85 7.33
CA LEU A 317 23.74 -15.72 6.86
C LEU A 317 24.93 -14.95 6.29
N PHE A 318 24.73 -13.90 5.49
CA PHE A 318 25.83 -13.09 4.94
C PHE A 318 26.65 -12.42 6.06
N VAL A 319 25.99 -11.78 7.03
CA VAL A 319 26.65 -11.16 8.19
C VAL A 319 27.38 -12.21 9.04
N LEU A 320 26.73 -13.34 9.33
CA LEU A 320 27.32 -14.49 10.04
C LEU A 320 28.56 -15.05 9.33
N ASN A 321 28.52 -15.19 8.00
CA ASN A 321 29.64 -15.75 7.25
C ASN A 321 30.84 -14.80 7.21
N ARG A 322 30.62 -13.50 7.01
CA ARG A 322 31.68 -12.48 7.11
C ARG A 322 32.31 -12.46 8.50
N HIS A 323 31.49 -12.51 9.55
CA HIS A 323 31.94 -12.63 10.94
C HIS A 323 32.80 -13.91 11.15
N ARG A 324 32.36 -15.07 10.63
CA ARG A 324 33.12 -16.33 10.68
C ARG A 324 34.45 -16.25 9.93
N GLN A 325 34.53 -15.57 8.78
CA GLN A 325 35.77 -15.35 8.04
C GLN A 325 36.76 -14.51 8.87
N GLN A 326 36.30 -13.36 9.38
CA GLN A 326 37.09 -12.44 10.19
C GLN A 326 37.57 -13.07 11.51
N LEU A 327 36.77 -13.95 12.15
CA LEU A 327 37.22 -14.73 13.31
C LEU A 327 38.33 -15.75 12.95
N ARG A 328 38.30 -16.35 11.76
CA ARG A 328 39.36 -17.28 11.28
C ARG A 328 40.65 -16.55 10.93
N GLN A 329 40.56 -15.27 10.59
CA GLN A 329 41.70 -14.34 10.44
C GLN A 329 42.20 -13.79 11.80
N GLY A 330 41.64 -14.24 12.94
CA GLY A 330 42.10 -13.88 14.27
C GLY A 330 41.47 -12.63 14.89
N MET A 331 40.47 -12.01 14.25
CA MET A 331 39.81 -10.81 14.78
C MET A 331 39.04 -11.09 16.08
N SER A 332 38.95 -10.11 16.99
CA SER A 332 38.18 -10.24 18.23
C SER A 332 36.67 -10.23 17.95
N VAL A 333 35.86 -10.83 18.84
CA VAL A 333 34.42 -11.08 18.59
C VAL A 333 33.64 -9.79 18.32
N ARG A 334 33.67 -8.81 19.24
CA ARG A 334 32.90 -7.57 19.10
C ARG A 334 33.38 -6.71 17.91
N GLU A 335 34.67 -6.73 17.62
CA GLU A 335 35.23 -6.00 16.47
C GLU A 335 34.83 -6.65 15.14
N SER A 336 34.85 -7.97 15.08
CA SER A 336 34.38 -8.76 13.93
C SER A 336 32.87 -8.57 13.70
N ILE A 337 32.03 -8.49 14.73
CA ILE A 337 30.61 -8.19 14.55
C ILE A 337 30.41 -6.77 14.00
N GLY A 338 31.12 -5.77 14.52
CA GLY A 338 31.10 -4.41 13.98
C GLY A 338 31.57 -4.34 12.52
N MET A 339 32.67 -5.00 12.18
CA MET A 339 33.18 -5.03 10.80
C MET A 339 32.29 -5.82 9.84
N ALA A 340 31.63 -6.89 10.29
CA ALA A 340 30.65 -7.62 9.48
C ALA A 340 29.41 -6.77 9.18
N ALA A 341 28.90 -6.03 10.17
CA ALA A 341 27.79 -5.09 9.98
C ALA A 341 28.20 -3.87 9.11
N GLY A 342 29.41 -3.35 9.27
CA GLY A 342 29.92 -2.23 8.47
C GLY A 342 30.23 -2.58 7.01
N THR A 343 30.58 -3.84 6.71
CA THR A 343 30.87 -4.30 5.33
C THR A 343 29.65 -5.03 4.75
N SER A 344 29.46 -6.32 5.04
CA SER A 344 28.37 -7.13 4.51
C SER A 344 26.97 -6.65 4.93
N GLY A 345 26.83 -6.05 6.11
CA GLY A 345 25.57 -5.39 6.51
C GLY A 345 25.22 -4.17 5.66
N THR A 346 26.21 -3.49 5.05
CA THR A 346 25.93 -2.41 4.09
C THR A 346 25.47 -2.97 2.74
N ALA A 347 26.04 -4.08 2.27
CA ALA A 347 25.53 -4.76 1.07
C ALA A 347 24.09 -5.26 1.28
N VAL A 348 23.82 -5.91 2.42
CA VAL A 348 22.48 -6.35 2.86
C VAL A 348 21.48 -5.19 2.97
N PHE A 349 21.91 -4.00 3.38
CA PHE A 349 21.03 -2.82 3.40
C PHE A 349 20.58 -2.38 2.00
N PHE A 350 21.47 -2.37 1.01
CA PHE A 350 21.11 -1.99 -0.37
C PHE A 350 20.35 -3.08 -1.13
N ALA A 351 20.65 -4.34 -0.85
CA ALA A 351 19.82 -5.50 -1.20
C ALA A 351 18.36 -5.30 -0.74
N ALA A 352 18.17 -5.20 0.59
CA ALA A 352 16.86 -5.02 1.20
C ALA A 352 16.12 -3.79 0.69
N LEU A 353 16.80 -2.65 0.55
CA LEU A 353 16.20 -1.43 0.01
C LEU A 353 15.72 -1.62 -1.44
N THR A 354 16.43 -2.41 -2.25
CA THR A 354 16.03 -2.73 -3.63
C THR A 354 14.77 -3.60 -3.65
N VAL A 355 14.70 -4.63 -2.79
CA VAL A 355 13.50 -5.47 -2.61
C VAL A 355 12.31 -4.62 -2.13
N ILE A 356 12.48 -3.84 -1.06
CA ILE A 356 11.43 -3.01 -0.47
C ILE A 356 10.90 -2.02 -1.51
N VAL A 357 11.77 -1.37 -2.28
CA VAL A 357 11.34 -0.42 -3.31
C VAL A 357 10.65 -1.11 -4.49
N ALA A 358 11.09 -2.29 -4.92
CA ALA A 358 10.41 -3.06 -5.97
C ALA A 358 9.00 -3.54 -5.55
N LEU A 359 8.83 -3.91 -4.28
CA LEU A 359 7.53 -4.31 -3.73
C LEU A 359 6.62 -3.09 -3.47
N VAL A 360 7.12 -2.02 -2.85
CA VAL A 360 6.34 -0.78 -2.66
C VAL A 360 5.97 -0.12 -3.99
N ALA A 361 6.75 -0.30 -5.06
CA ALA A 361 6.39 0.16 -6.40
C ALA A 361 5.13 -0.52 -6.97
N LEU A 362 4.62 -1.60 -6.38
CA LEU A 362 3.34 -2.21 -6.79
C LEU A 362 2.17 -1.23 -6.59
N ASN A 363 2.26 -0.29 -5.64
CA ASN A 363 1.29 0.80 -5.47
C ASN A 363 1.20 1.72 -6.71
N VAL A 364 2.23 1.77 -7.57
CA VAL A 364 2.24 2.58 -8.81
C VAL A 364 1.36 1.95 -9.91
N SER A 365 0.88 0.70 -9.73
CA SER A 365 -0.13 0.11 -10.61
C SER A 365 -1.51 0.75 -10.46
N GLY A 366 -1.80 1.40 -9.32
CA GLY A 366 -3.15 1.85 -8.96
C GLY A 366 -4.09 0.74 -8.45
N VAL A 367 -3.65 -0.52 -8.42
CA VAL A 367 -4.47 -1.67 -7.97
C VAL A 367 -4.33 -1.84 -6.44
N PRO A 368 -5.39 -1.61 -5.63
CA PRO A 368 -5.23 -1.47 -4.17
C PRO A 368 -4.69 -2.73 -3.46
N PHE A 369 -5.27 -3.91 -3.72
CA PHE A 369 -4.83 -5.16 -3.08
C PHE A 369 -3.37 -5.50 -3.42
N LEU A 370 -2.92 -5.17 -4.64
CA LEU A 370 -1.56 -5.41 -5.10
C LEU A 370 -0.56 -4.43 -4.45
N GLY A 371 -0.99 -3.18 -4.22
CA GLY A 371 -0.28 -2.22 -3.38
C GLY A 371 -0.15 -2.67 -1.92
N LEU A 372 -1.21 -3.25 -1.35
CA LEU A 372 -1.20 -3.85 0.00
C LEU A 372 -0.28 -5.07 0.08
N MET A 373 -0.35 -6.01 -0.87
CA MET A 373 0.59 -7.13 -1.01
C MET A 373 2.05 -6.67 -1.05
N GLY A 374 2.35 -5.66 -1.88
CA GLY A 374 3.68 -5.07 -1.97
C GLY A 374 4.13 -4.38 -0.69
N THR A 375 3.20 -3.73 0.02
CA THR A 375 3.49 -3.04 1.28
C THR A 375 3.71 -4.02 2.43
N ALA A 376 2.94 -5.10 2.53
CA ALA A 376 3.13 -6.17 3.51
C ALA A 376 4.44 -6.96 3.28
N GLY A 377 4.73 -7.31 2.01
CA GLY A 377 6.01 -7.93 1.65
C GLY A 377 7.21 -7.01 1.93
N GLY A 378 7.08 -5.72 1.61
CA GLY A 378 8.07 -4.69 1.94
C GLY A 378 8.29 -4.52 3.44
N LEU A 379 7.22 -4.56 4.25
CA LEU A 379 7.28 -4.56 5.71
C LEU A 379 8.04 -5.80 6.24
N ALA A 380 7.73 -7.00 5.73
CA ALA A 380 8.41 -8.22 6.14
C ALA A 380 9.92 -8.17 5.85
N VAL A 381 10.32 -7.67 4.68
CA VAL A 381 11.73 -7.47 4.33
C VAL A 381 12.38 -6.36 5.18
N ALA A 382 11.66 -5.29 5.51
CA ALA A 382 12.16 -4.24 6.40
C ALA A 382 12.40 -4.76 7.84
N VAL A 383 11.49 -5.59 8.37
CA VAL A 383 11.66 -6.26 9.67
C VAL A 383 12.88 -7.21 9.63
N ALA A 384 12.98 -8.06 8.60
CA ALA A 384 14.12 -8.97 8.41
C ALA A 384 15.48 -8.24 8.30
N LEU A 385 15.51 -7.08 7.61
CA LEU A 385 16.66 -6.19 7.55
C LEU A 385 17.03 -5.64 8.93
N LEU A 386 16.07 -5.04 9.64
CA LEU A 386 16.30 -4.44 10.96
C LEU A 386 16.80 -5.49 11.98
N MET A 387 16.27 -6.71 11.93
CA MET A 387 16.72 -7.83 12.76
C MET A 387 18.10 -8.35 12.35
N THR A 388 18.44 -8.33 11.06
CA THR A 388 19.81 -8.63 10.59
C THR A 388 20.81 -7.57 11.07
N LEU A 389 20.43 -6.29 11.10
CA LEU A 389 21.31 -5.20 11.52
C LEU A 389 21.39 -5.02 13.05
N THR A 390 20.52 -5.66 13.83
CA THR A 390 20.48 -5.51 15.30
C THR A 390 20.48 -6.84 16.07
N LEU A 391 19.46 -7.68 15.89
CA LEU A 391 19.31 -8.95 16.62
C LEU A 391 20.39 -9.97 16.25
N THR A 392 20.77 -10.07 14.97
CA THR A 392 21.86 -10.95 14.54
C THR A 392 23.19 -10.57 15.22
N PRO A 393 23.67 -9.31 15.19
CA PRO A 393 24.80 -8.84 16.01
C PRO A 393 24.70 -9.16 17.51
N ALA A 394 23.52 -9.03 18.12
CA ALA A 394 23.31 -9.38 19.53
C ALA A 394 23.51 -10.87 19.79
N LEU A 395 22.86 -11.73 19.00
CA LEU A 395 22.95 -13.20 19.11
C LEU A 395 24.36 -13.72 18.77
N LEU A 396 25.04 -13.13 17.78
CA LEU A 396 26.45 -13.41 17.47
C LEU A 396 27.37 -13.10 18.65
N SER A 397 27.08 -12.05 19.43
CA SER A 397 27.86 -11.71 20.63
C SER A 397 27.71 -12.77 21.73
N LEU A 398 26.48 -13.25 21.97
CA LEU A 398 26.19 -14.34 22.93
C LEU A 398 26.74 -15.70 22.48
N ALA A 399 26.77 -15.97 21.18
CA ALA A 399 27.43 -17.15 20.62
C ALA A 399 28.97 -17.06 20.70
N GLY A 400 29.53 -15.88 20.43
CA GLY A 400 30.98 -15.64 20.40
C GLY A 400 31.72 -16.65 19.54
N LYS A 401 32.88 -17.15 20.01
CA LYS A 401 33.66 -18.19 19.29
C LYS A 401 32.89 -19.51 19.05
N ARG A 402 31.67 -19.70 19.56
CA ARG A 402 30.87 -20.92 19.31
C ARG A 402 30.41 -21.03 17.85
N VAL A 403 30.34 -19.93 17.09
CA VAL A 403 30.00 -19.91 15.65
C VAL A 403 31.02 -20.63 14.75
N LEU A 404 32.23 -20.92 15.26
CA LEU A 404 33.22 -21.76 14.57
C LEU A 404 33.18 -23.21 15.08
N PRO A 405 33.44 -24.23 14.22
CA PRO A 405 33.60 -25.61 14.66
C PRO A 405 34.72 -25.78 15.70
N LYS A 406 34.57 -26.70 16.67
CA LYS A 406 35.54 -26.88 17.78
C LYS A 406 37.00 -27.00 17.29
N LYS A 407 37.24 -27.73 16.19
CA LYS A 407 38.56 -27.95 15.57
C LYS A 407 39.24 -26.68 15.02
N VAL A 408 38.50 -25.58 14.80
CA VAL A 408 39.00 -24.36 14.13
C VAL A 408 39.22 -23.20 15.11
N ARG A 409 38.59 -23.21 16.29
CA ARG A 409 38.61 -22.11 17.28
C ARG A 409 40.00 -21.72 17.79
N ASN A 410 40.94 -22.67 17.74
CA ASN A 410 42.31 -22.56 18.25
C ASN A 410 43.35 -22.79 17.14
N ALA A 411 42.94 -22.83 15.87
CA ALA A 411 43.87 -22.92 14.75
C ALA A 411 44.59 -21.57 14.56
N ALA A 412 45.83 -21.60 14.08
CA ALA A 412 46.52 -20.39 13.63
C ALA A 412 45.74 -19.74 12.45
N PRO A 413 45.78 -18.40 12.30
CA PRO A 413 45.23 -17.74 11.13
C PRO A 413 45.77 -18.36 9.85
N ARG A 414 44.88 -18.59 8.88
CA ARG A 414 45.22 -19.08 7.55
C ARG A 414 44.79 -18.03 6.54
N GLU A 415 45.71 -17.65 5.67
CA GLU A 415 45.37 -16.97 4.42
C GLU A 415 44.85 -18.03 3.44
N ASP A 416 43.65 -17.83 2.92
CA ASP A 416 43.06 -18.70 1.91
C ASP A 416 43.67 -18.30 0.54
N HIS A 417 44.86 -18.81 0.22
CA HIS A 417 45.53 -18.54 -1.06
C HIS A 417 44.69 -19.03 -2.25
N ILE A 418 44.19 -18.10 -3.05
CA ILE A 418 43.49 -18.37 -4.31
C ILE A 418 44.50 -18.41 -5.45
N ASP A 419 44.68 -19.59 -6.06
CA ASP A 419 45.50 -19.74 -7.28
C ASP A 419 44.92 -18.91 -8.44
N PRO A 420 45.66 -17.94 -9.03
CA PRO A 420 45.17 -17.10 -10.13
C PRO A 420 45.15 -17.80 -11.51
N HIS A 421 45.87 -18.90 -11.68
CA HIS A 421 46.04 -19.61 -12.95
C HIS A 421 45.07 -20.79 -13.12
N ASP A 422 44.57 -21.37 -12.03
CA ASP A 422 43.43 -22.30 -12.05
C ASP A 422 42.15 -21.57 -12.52
N VAL A 423 41.89 -21.55 -13.82
CA VAL A 423 40.66 -20.99 -14.40
C VAL A 423 39.59 -22.08 -14.52
N PRO A 424 38.39 -21.89 -13.91
CA PRO A 424 37.25 -22.81 -14.08
C PRO A 424 36.87 -23.03 -15.55
N LEU A 425 36.43 -24.23 -15.91
CA LEU A 425 36.22 -24.62 -17.32
C LEU A 425 35.28 -23.68 -18.09
N HIS A 426 34.16 -23.29 -17.50
CA HIS A 426 33.20 -22.34 -18.08
C HIS A 426 33.78 -20.92 -18.28
N LEU A 427 34.80 -20.53 -17.51
CA LEU A 427 35.54 -19.28 -17.73
C LEU A 427 36.68 -19.43 -18.76
N ARG A 428 37.03 -20.63 -19.23
CA ARG A 428 38.06 -20.81 -20.28
C ARG A 428 37.54 -20.39 -21.66
N HIS A 429 36.29 -20.76 -21.97
CA HIS A 429 35.62 -20.44 -23.23
C HIS A 429 34.33 -19.63 -22.98
N PRO A 430 34.45 -18.39 -22.47
CA PRO A 430 33.29 -17.65 -21.95
C PRO A 430 32.23 -17.33 -23.01
N TRP A 431 32.59 -17.26 -24.30
CA TRP A 431 31.60 -17.08 -25.37
C TRP A 431 30.69 -18.31 -25.55
N ILE A 432 31.21 -19.53 -25.35
CA ILE A 432 30.41 -20.77 -25.38
C ILE A 432 29.46 -20.78 -24.18
N THR A 433 29.97 -20.48 -22.98
CA THR A 433 29.15 -20.43 -21.76
C THR A 433 28.07 -19.35 -21.84
N ALA A 434 28.39 -18.14 -22.33
CA ALA A 434 27.38 -17.09 -22.49
C ALA A 434 26.30 -17.49 -23.50
N LEU A 435 26.68 -18.03 -24.66
CA LEU A 435 25.73 -18.48 -25.68
C LEU A 435 24.86 -19.66 -25.18
N ALA A 436 25.45 -20.63 -24.47
CA ALA A 436 24.73 -21.76 -23.90
C ALA A 436 23.76 -21.33 -22.78
N SER A 437 24.18 -20.44 -21.87
CA SER A 437 23.28 -19.87 -20.85
C SER A 437 22.10 -19.15 -21.49
N VAL A 438 22.34 -18.30 -22.49
CA VAL A 438 21.24 -17.60 -23.20
C VAL A 438 20.35 -18.58 -23.95
N ALA A 439 20.91 -19.59 -24.64
CA ALA A 439 20.11 -20.59 -25.36
C ALA A 439 19.20 -21.40 -24.42
N VAL A 440 19.70 -21.84 -23.25
CA VAL A 440 18.89 -22.55 -22.25
C VAL A 440 17.76 -21.66 -21.71
N LEU A 441 18.06 -20.40 -21.37
CA LEU A 441 17.03 -19.46 -20.88
C LEU A 441 15.99 -19.15 -21.96
N VAL A 442 16.40 -18.92 -23.21
CA VAL A 442 15.47 -18.65 -24.32
C VAL A 442 14.59 -19.86 -24.61
N VAL A 443 15.13 -21.09 -24.63
CA VAL A 443 14.32 -22.31 -24.82
C VAL A 443 13.30 -22.51 -23.70
N LEU A 444 13.70 -22.28 -22.44
CA LEU A 444 12.78 -22.33 -21.30
C LEU A 444 11.75 -21.18 -21.31
N ALA A 445 12.04 -20.06 -21.98
CA ALA A 445 11.13 -18.93 -22.11
C ALA A 445 10.10 -19.08 -23.25
N LEU A 446 10.28 -20.01 -24.19
CA LEU A 446 9.35 -20.17 -25.33
C LEU A 446 7.88 -20.40 -24.91
N PRO A 447 7.55 -21.24 -23.90
CA PRO A 447 6.16 -21.42 -23.49
C PRO A 447 5.50 -20.15 -22.94
N ALA A 448 6.27 -19.15 -22.47
CA ALA A 448 5.71 -17.89 -21.98
C ALA A 448 4.96 -17.09 -23.07
N GLN A 449 5.15 -17.42 -24.36
CA GLN A 449 4.38 -16.87 -25.47
C GLN A 449 2.94 -17.40 -25.55
N SER A 450 2.63 -18.51 -24.86
CA SER A 450 1.29 -19.10 -24.75
C SER A 450 0.62 -18.83 -23.40
N MET A 451 1.12 -17.84 -22.64
CA MET A 451 0.60 -17.48 -21.33
C MET A 451 -0.83 -16.92 -21.44
N ARG A 452 -1.82 -17.66 -20.92
CA ARG A 452 -3.14 -17.09 -20.58
C ARG A 452 -3.13 -16.65 -19.11
N LEU A 453 -3.51 -15.40 -18.86
CA LEU A 453 -3.75 -14.88 -17.52
C LEU A 453 -5.22 -15.04 -17.14
N GLY A 454 -5.49 -15.19 -15.85
CA GLY A 454 -6.83 -15.28 -15.26
C GLY A 454 -6.73 -15.49 -13.75
N LEU A 455 -7.86 -15.46 -13.05
CA LEU A 455 -7.92 -15.88 -11.65
C LEU A 455 -8.31 -17.37 -11.56
N PRO A 456 -7.81 -18.14 -10.59
CA PRO A 456 -8.13 -19.56 -10.47
C PRO A 456 -9.55 -19.75 -9.95
N ASP A 457 -10.31 -20.66 -10.57
CA ASP A 457 -11.58 -21.15 -10.07
C ASP A 457 -11.42 -22.51 -9.35
N SER A 458 -12.54 -23.05 -8.87
CA SER A 458 -12.61 -24.33 -8.16
C SER A 458 -12.10 -25.54 -8.97
N SER A 459 -11.95 -25.46 -10.30
CA SER A 459 -11.36 -26.54 -11.09
C SER A 459 -9.89 -26.81 -10.73
N THR A 460 -9.20 -25.77 -10.22
CA THR A 460 -7.76 -25.81 -9.92
C THR A 460 -7.42 -26.26 -8.49
N GLU A 461 -8.42 -26.43 -7.64
CA GLU A 461 -8.26 -26.80 -6.23
C GLU A 461 -7.93 -28.29 -6.01
N ALA A 462 -7.66 -28.68 -4.76
CA ALA A 462 -7.32 -30.06 -4.42
C ALA A 462 -8.51 -31.02 -4.69
N ARG A 463 -8.23 -32.23 -5.23
CA ARG A 463 -9.28 -33.16 -5.71
C ARG A 463 -10.18 -33.77 -4.64
N ASP A 464 -9.73 -33.74 -3.39
CA ASP A 464 -10.44 -34.15 -2.19
C ASP A 464 -11.24 -33.01 -1.54
N SER A 465 -10.98 -31.75 -1.94
CA SER A 465 -11.75 -30.58 -1.54
C SER A 465 -13.22 -30.65 -1.96
N THR A 466 -14.09 -29.90 -1.28
CA THR A 466 -15.53 -29.91 -1.56
C THR A 466 -15.88 -29.07 -2.79
N GLN A 467 -15.15 -27.96 -2.95
CA GLN A 467 -15.22 -26.98 -4.04
C GLN A 467 -14.93 -27.64 -5.40
N TYR A 468 -13.82 -28.39 -5.48
CA TYR A 468 -13.44 -29.10 -6.70
C TYR A 468 -14.51 -30.11 -7.13
N LYS A 469 -15.06 -30.90 -6.20
CA LYS A 469 -16.09 -31.90 -6.52
C LYS A 469 -17.42 -31.25 -6.91
N ALA A 470 -17.83 -30.21 -6.20
CA ALA A 470 -19.03 -29.44 -6.53
C ALA A 470 -18.91 -28.88 -7.96
N TYR A 471 -17.79 -28.22 -8.28
CA TYR A 471 -17.51 -27.68 -9.61
C TYR A 471 -17.55 -28.76 -10.70
N GLN A 472 -16.87 -29.88 -10.48
CA GLN A 472 -16.81 -30.99 -11.45
C GLN A 472 -18.16 -31.70 -11.61
N ARG A 473 -18.98 -31.80 -10.55
CA ARG A 473 -20.34 -32.37 -10.64
C ARG A 473 -21.29 -31.44 -11.40
N ILE A 474 -21.23 -30.13 -11.13
CA ILE A 474 -21.95 -29.10 -11.91
C ILE A 474 -21.53 -29.17 -13.39
N ALA A 475 -20.22 -29.19 -13.66
CA ALA A 475 -19.67 -29.24 -15.02
C ALA A 475 -20.09 -30.49 -15.81
N HIS A 476 -20.23 -31.63 -15.15
CA HIS A 476 -20.58 -32.91 -15.76
C HIS A 476 -22.09 -33.06 -16.01
N ASP A 477 -22.93 -32.71 -15.03
CA ASP A 477 -24.37 -33.02 -15.07
C ASP A 477 -25.25 -31.89 -15.61
N PHE A 478 -24.76 -30.64 -15.55
CA PHE A 478 -25.52 -29.43 -15.88
C PHE A 478 -24.83 -28.61 -16.98
N GLY A 479 -23.50 -28.48 -16.93
CA GLY A 479 -22.68 -27.84 -17.95
C GLY A 479 -21.52 -27.03 -17.36
N ALA A 480 -20.48 -26.73 -18.15
CA ALA A 480 -19.28 -26.07 -17.61
C ALA A 480 -19.57 -24.63 -17.13
N GLY A 481 -20.30 -23.83 -17.93
CA GLY A 481 -20.62 -22.43 -17.62
C GLY A 481 -21.65 -22.22 -16.52
N GLU A 482 -22.36 -23.27 -16.09
CA GLU A 482 -23.13 -23.23 -14.83
C GLU A 482 -22.24 -22.86 -13.64
N ASN A 483 -20.93 -23.16 -13.66
CA ASN A 483 -20.01 -22.75 -12.59
C ASN A 483 -19.68 -21.24 -12.57
N GLY A 484 -20.14 -20.46 -13.55
CA GLY A 484 -19.79 -19.04 -13.66
C GLY A 484 -20.82 -18.19 -14.41
N PRO A 485 -22.10 -18.21 -14.02
CA PRO A 485 -23.14 -17.43 -14.68
C PRO A 485 -22.83 -15.94 -14.64
N ILE A 486 -23.15 -15.26 -15.74
CA ILE A 486 -22.91 -13.84 -15.96
C ILE A 486 -24.19 -13.08 -15.59
N ALA A 487 -24.07 -12.05 -14.75
CA ALA A 487 -25.19 -11.16 -14.46
C ALA A 487 -25.13 -9.97 -15.43
N VAL A 488 -26.09 -9.89 -16.35
CA VAL A 488 -26.22 -8.79 -17.30
C VAL A 488 -27.22 -7.79 -16.74
N VAL A 489 -26.78 -6.55 -16.53
CA VAL A 489 -27.60 -5.45 -16.04
C VAL A 489 -28.05 -4.62 -17.24
N VAL A 490 -29.35 -4.37 -17.35
CA VAL A 490 -29.95 -3.62 -18.45
C VAL A 490 -30.46 -2.29 -17.91
N ASP A 491 -29.95 -1.21 -18.48
CA ASP A 491 -30.42 0.15 -18.29
C ASP A 491 -31.58 0.40 -19.24
N LEU A 492 -32.71 0.87 -18.70
CA LEU A 492 -33.97 1.04 -19.39
C LEU A 492 -34.41 2.53 -19.35
N PRO A 493 -34.98 3.06 -20.47
CA PRO A 493 -35.45 4.45 -20.54
C PRO A 493 -36.45 4.83 -19.43
N GLU A 494 -36.35 6.06 -18.92
CA GLU A 494 -37.30 6.56 -17.91
C GLU A 494 -38.74 6.59 -18.44
N GLY A 495 -39.68 6.13 -17.60
CA GLY A 495 -41.12 6.31 -17.83
C GLY A 495 -41.81 5.27 -18.72
N LEU A 496 -41.11 4.20 -19.15
CA LEU A 496 -41.71 3.08 -19.87
C LEU A 496 -42.85 2.40 -19.10
N ASP A 497 -43.93 2.02 -19.78
CA ASP A 497 -44.98 1.18 -19.19
C ASP A 497 -44.55 -0.28 -19.00
N LYS A 498 -45.37 -1.10 -18.33
CA LYS A 498 -45.02 -2.50 -18.01
C LYS A 498 -44.95 -3.44 -19.23
N ALA A 499 -45.57 -3.08 -20.36
CA ALA A 499 -45.40 -3.81 -21.61
C ALA A 499 -44.11 -3.34 -22.30
N GLN A 500 -43.91 -2.03 -22.45
CA GLN A 500 -42.73 -1.48 -23.13
C GLN A 500 -41.41 -1.91 -22.46
N ALA A 501 -41.30 -1.80 -21.14
CA ALA A 501 -40.11 -2.23 -20.40
C ALA A 501 -39.85 -3.74 -20.55
N LYS A 502 -40.92 -4.54 -20.71
CA LYS A 502 -40.80 -5.97 -20.98
C LYS A 502 -40.37 -6.23 -22.43
N ASP A 503 -40.98 -5.57 -23.41
CA ASP A 503 -40.62 -5.69 -24.83
C ASP A 503 -39.12 -5.38 -25.04
N THR A 504 -38.58 -4.36 -24.36
CA THR A 504 -37.13 -4.05 -24.36
C THR A 504 -36.28 -5.13 -23.69
N MET A 505 -36.68 -5.63 -22.51
CA MET A 505 -36.00 -6.75 -21.83
C MET A 505 -36.09 -8.06 -22.64
N ASP A 506 -37.13 -8.23 -23.45
CA ASP A 506 -37.29 -9.34 -24.38
C ASP A 506 -36.37 -9.21 -25.59
N GLU A 507 -36.22 -8.01 -26.16
CA GLU A 507 -35.25 -7.78 -27.25
C GLU A 507 -33.80 -7.99 -26.78
N VAL A 508 -33.43 -7.47 -25.60
CA VAL A 508 -32.08 -7.69 -25.06
C VAL A 508 -31.86 -9.18 -24.75
N ALA A 509 -32.84 -9.89 -24.20
CA ALA A 509 -32.75 -11.34 -23.97
C ALA A 509 -32.64 -12.15 -25.28
N ASP A 510 -33.32 -11.74 -26.35
CA ASP A 510 -33.19 -12.36 -27.69
C ASP A 510 -31.75 -12.12 -28.24
N ARG A 511 -31.23 -10.88 -28.18
CA ARG A 511 -29.85 -10.54 -28.60
C ARG A 511 -28.77 -11.25 -27.78
N LEU A 512 -29.03 -11.56 -26.51
CA LEU A 512 -28.14 -12.35 -25.64
C LEU A 512 -28.19 -13.86 -25.98
N ALA A 513 -29.36 -14.39 -26.37
CA ALA A 513 -29.51 -15.80 -26.73
C ALA A 513 -28.84 -16.15 -28.07
N ASP A 514 -28.72 -15.19 -28.99
CA ASP A 514 -28.03 -15.34 -30.29
C ASP A 514 -26.48 -15.44 -30.17
N GLN A 515 -25.88 -15.24 -28.99
CA GLN A 515 -24.43 -15.26 -28.80
C GLN A 515 -23.84 -16.69 -28.83
N GLU A 516 -22.69 -16.88 -29.49
CA GLU A 516 -22.16 -18.22 -29.82
C GLU A 516 -21.90 -19.11 -28.58
N ASP A 517 -21.43 -18.56 -27.47
CA ASP A 517 -21.15 -19.33 -26.24
C ASP A 517 -22.29 -19.32 -25.21
N VAL A 518 -23.50 -18.84 -25.52
CA VAL A 518 -24.61 -18.82 -24.54
C VAL A 518 -25.41 -20.14 -24.53
N ALA A 519 -25.58 -20.76 -23.37
CA ALA A 519 -26.36 -21.98 -23.19
C ALA A 519 -27.81 -21.69 -22.81
N ASN A 520 -28.02 -20.74 -21.89
CA ASN A 520 -29.34 -20.39 -21.35
C ASN A 520 -29.38 -18.89 -21.02
N VAL A 521 -30.54 -18.26 -21.21
CA VAL A 521 -30.83 -16.88 -20.79
C VAL A 521 -32.03 -16.90 -19.86
N LEU A 522 -31.82 -16.49 -18.61
CA LEU A 522 -32.83 -16.43 -17.56
C LEU A 522 -33.17 -14.96 -17.28
N GLN A 523 -34.37 -14.51 -17.66
CA GLN A 523 -34.84 -13.16 -17.32
C GLN A 523 -35.10 -13.06 -15.81
N GLY A 524 -34.48 -12.07 -15.17
CA GLY A 524 -34.75 -11.70 -13.78
C GLY A 524 -35.83 -10.63 -13.66
N ASN A 525 -35.89 -10.00 -12.49
CA ASN A 525 -36.82 -8.90 -12.23
C ASN A 525 -36.32 -7.57 -12.83
N THR A 526 -37.25 -6.61 -12.98
CA THR A 526 -36.94 -5.18 -13.12
C THR A 526 -37.23 -4.46 -11.81
N THR A 527 -36.66 -3.27 -11.61
CA THR A 527 -37.08 -2.34 -10.56
C THR A 527 -38.54 -1.89 -10.72
N ASP A 528 -39.14 -1.34 -9.66
CA ASP A 528 -40.55 -0.88 -9.65
C ASP A 528 -40.80 0.31 -10.61
N ASP A 529 -39.82 1.19 -10.72
CA ASP A 529 -39.75 2.32 -11.64
C ASP A 529 -39.36 1.91 -13.08
N ARG A 530 -38.81 0.69 -13.27
CA ARG A 530 -38.41 0.09 -14.55
C ARG A 530 -37.24 0.79 -15.26
N THR A 531 -36.33 1.37 -14.49
CA THR A 531 -35.05 1.94 -14.96
C THR A 531 -33.92 0.92 -15.03
N THR A 532 -34.00 -0.15 -14.22
CA THR A 532 -32.99 -1.22 -14.16
C THR A 532 -33.65 -2.59 -14.28
N GLY A 533 -33.06 -3.48 -15.07
CA GLY A 533 -33.40 -4.90 -15.16
C GLY A 533 -32.18 -5.80 -15.05
N VAL A 534 -32.37 -7.06 -14.66
CA VAL A 534 -31.29 -8.06 -14.60
C VAL A 534 -31.65 -9.28 -15.44
N ILE A 535 -30.69 -9.76 -16.23
CA ILE A 535 -30.76 -11.00 -17.01
C ILE A 535 -29.56 -11.86 -16.64
N GLN A 536 -29.79 -13.10 -16.21
CA GLN A 536 -28.72 -14.05 -15.93
C GLN A 536 -28.43 -14.88 -17.18
N VAL A 537 -27.19 -14.82 -17.66
CA VAL A 537 -26.71 -15.54 -18.84
C VAL A 537 -25.80 -16.68 -18.39
N ILE A 538 -26.09 -17.90 -18.84
CA ILE A 538 -25.31 -19.09 -18.51
C ILE A 538 -24.50 -19.47 -19.75
N PRO A 539 -23.15 -19.41 -19.71
CA PRO A 539 -22.31 -19.81 -20.84
C PRO A 539 -22.31 -21.33 -21.07
N LYS A 540 -21.81 -21.75 -22.23
CA LYS A 540 -21.51 -23.16 -22.53
C LYS A 540 -20.14 -23.55 -21.95
N SER A 541 -19.15 -22.65 -22.02
CA SER A 541 -17.79 -22.85 -21.48
C SER A 541 -17.63 -22.40 -20.02
N GLY A 542 -16.60 -22.89 -19.32
CA GLY A 542 -16.38 -22.56 -17.90
C GLY A 542 -15.89 -21.11 -17.65
N PRO A 543 -15.97 -20.58 -16.41
CA PRO A 543 -15.57 -19.21 -16.08
C PRO A 543 -14.10 -18.87 -16.37
N ALA A 544 -13.19 -19.85 -16.35
CA ALA A 544 -11.78 -19.68 -16.69
C ALA A 544 -11.45 -19.86 -18.20
N GLU A 545 -12.43 -20.20 -19.03
CA GLU A 545 -12.23 -20.47 -20.46
C GLU A 545 -12.17 -19.20 -21.31
N ALA A 546 -11.56 -19.32 -22.50
CA ALA A 546 -11.39 -18.18 -23.40
C ALA A 546 -12.69 -17.76 -24.08
N ALA A 547 -13.67 -18.68 -24.22
CA ALA A 547 -14.97 -18.36 -24.81
C ALA A 547 -15.83 -17.54 -23.84
N THR A 548 -15.87 -17.85 -22.54
CA THR A 548 -16.47 -16.96 -21.52
C THR A 548 -15.81 -15.58 -21.47
N GLU A 549 -14.47 -15.50 -21.56
CA GLU A 549 -13.74 -14.23 -21.62
C GLU A 549 -14.14 -13.39 -22.85
N GLN A 550 -14.30 -14.04 -24.00
CA GLN A 550 -14.77 -13.39 -25.22
C GLN A 550 -16.25 -12.98 -25.11
N LEU A 551 -17.12 -13.86 -24.59
CA LEU A 551 -18.56 -13.62 -24.43
C LEU A 551 -18.85 -12.38 -23.56
N VAL A 552 -18.09 -12.15 -22.48
CA VAL A 552 -18.21 -10.92 -21.69
C VAL A 552 -17.83 -9.67 -22.51
N GLY A 553 -16.83 -9.78 -23.39
CA GLY A 553 -16.47 -8.73 -24.34
C GLY A 553 -17.55 -8.50 -25.42
N ASP A 554 -18.11 -9.58 -25.96
CA ASP A 554 -19.13 -9.55 -27.01
C ASP A 554 -20.46 -8.98 -26.48
N ILE A 555 -20.87 -9.35 -25.25
CA ILE A 555 -22.04 -8.75 -24.57
C ILE A 555 -21.83 -7.26 -24.31
N ARG A 556 -20.65 -6.83 -23.84
CA ARG A 556 -20.32 -5.40 -23.71
C ARG A 556 -20.30 -4.68 -25.06
N GLY A 557 -19.95 -5.40 -26.13
CA GLY A 557 -19.99 -4.94 -27.52
C GLY A 557 -21.40 -4.63 -28.03
N LEU A 558 -22.45 -5.27 -27.49
CA LEU A 558 -23.85 -4.99 -27.85
C LEU A 558 -24.23 -3.52 -27.64
N ASN A 559 -23.55 -2.80 -26.75
CA ASN A 559 -23.69 -1.36 -26.58
C ASN A 559 -23.32 -0.54 -27.82
N GLU A 560 -22.68 -1.10 -28.85
CA GLU A 560 -22.47 -0.43 -30.14
C GLU A 560 -23.69 -0.59 -31.05
N ASP A 561 -24.37 -1.75 -31.00
CA ASP A 561 -25.57 -2.09 -31.77
C ASP A 561 -26.90 -1.71 -31.09
N LEU A 562 -26.86 -1.29 -29.81
CA LEU A 562 -28.02 -0.76 -29.07
C LEU A 562 -28.14 0.77 -29.15
N LYS A 563 -27.04 1.49 -29.41
CA LYS A 563 -26.96 2.98 -29.51
C LYS A 563 -27.89 3.63 -30.55
N THR A 564 -28.63 2.87 -31.36
CA THR A 564 -29.66 3.39 -32.26
C THR A 564 -30.98 3.70 -31.57
N ASP A 565 -31.22 3.15 -30.37
CA ASP A 565 -32.26 3.60 -29.44
C ASP A 565 -31.55 4.31 -28.28
N GLU A 566 -31.76 5.63 -28.16
CA GLU A 566 -30.79 6.55 -27.53
C GLU A 566 -30.60 6.37 -26.00
N ASP A 567 -31.40 5.53 -25.34
CA ASP A 567 -31.50 5.39 -23.87
C ASP A 567 -31.38 3.92 -23.34
N VAL A 568 -30.95 2.94 -24.15
CA VAL A 568 -30.73 1.54 -23.69
C VAL A 568 -29.24 1.20 -23.60
N HIS A 569 -28.79 0.69 -22.45
CA HIS A 569 -27.40 0.29 -22.22
C HIS A 569 -27.31 -1.03 -21.42
N VAL A 570 -26.23 -1.78 -21.60
CA VAL A 570 -26.04 -3.14 -21.07
C VAL A 570 -24.68 -3.25 -20.38
N GLY A 571 -24.69 -3.39 -19.06
CA GLY A 571 -23.51 -3.62 -18.24
C GLY A 571 -23.32 -5.10 -17.88
N VAL A 572 -22.06 -5.53 -17.66
CA VAL A 572 -21.76 -6.92 -17.30
C VAL A 572 -21.13 -7.04 -15.91
N ALA A 573 -21.80 -7.83 -15.06
CA ALA A 573 -21.52 -7.99 -13.64
C ALA A 573 -21.42 -9.47 -13.21
N GLY A 574 -21.21 -9.69 -11.91
CA GLY A 574 -20.96 -11.00 -11.32
C GLY A 574 -19.47 -11.36 -11.22
N THR A 575 -19.17 -12.46 -10.53
CA THR A 575 -17.79 -12.87 -10.21
C THR A 575 -16.94 -13.18 -11.43
N THR A 576 -17.53 -13.82 -12.46
CA THR A 576 -16.87 -14.09 -13.76
C THR A 576 -16.39 -12.79 -14.42
N ALA A 577 -17.27 -11.78 -14.51
CA ALA A 577 -16.95 -10.48 -15.10
C ALA A 577 -15.90 -9.71 -14.29
N ALA A 578 -16.04 -9.69 -12.95
CA ALA A 578 -15.05 -9.09 -12.07
C ALA A 578 -13.65 -9.73 -12.25
N ASN A 579 -13.58 -11.05 -12.39
CA ASN A 579 -12.32 -11.75 -12.60
C ASN A 579 -11.66 -11.42 -13.94
N ILE A 580 -12.45 -11.14 -14.97
CA ILE A 580 -11.98 -10.68 -16.29
C ILE A 580 -11.48 -9.23 -16.20
N ASP A 581 -12.26 -8.31 -15.62
CA ASP A 581 -11.87 -6.91 -15.39
C ASP A 581 -10.54 -6.79 -14.62
N VAL A 582 -10.40 -7.56 -13.52
CA VAL A 582 -9.17 -7.67 -12.73
C VAL A 582 -7.99 -8.11 -13.61
N SER A 583 -8.21 -9.11 -14.46
CA SER A 583 -7.16 -9.70 -15.29
C SER A 583 -6.69 -8.78 -16.42
N GLN A 584 -7.64 -8.11 -17.09
CA GLN A 584 -7.35 -7.12 -18.12
C GLN A 584 -6.62 -5.91 -17.53
N LEU A 585 -7.11 -5.34 -16.43
CA LEU A 585 -6.48 -4.21 -15.77
C LEU A 585 -5.05 -4.53 -15.31
N LEU A 586 -4.83 -5.69 -14.68
CA LEU A 586 -3.47 -6.13 -14.29
C LEU A 586 -2.53 -6.25 -15.50
N GLY A 587 -3.05 -6.75 -16.63
CA GLY A 587 -2.33 -6.80 -17.90
C GLY A 587 -1.90 -5.42 -18.40
N GLU A 588 -2.80 -4.43 -18.37
CA GLU A 588 -2.48 -3.04 -18.76
C GLU A 588 -1.43 -2.37 -17.87
N LYS A 589 -1.48 -2.62 -16.55
CA LYS A 589 -0.57 -1.94 -15.59
C LYS A 589 0.80 -2.63 -15.50
N LEU A 590 0.94 -3.87 -15.95
CA LEU A 590 2.19 -4.63 -15.93
C LEU A 590 3.37 -3.94 -16.67
N PRO A 591 3.22 -3.39 -17.89
CA PRO A 591 4.28 -2.63 -18.56
C PRO A 591 4.74 -1.39 -17.79
N LEU A 592 3.82 -0.65 -17.17
CA LEU A 592 4.12 0.53 -16.35
C LEU A 592 4.94 0.12 -15.11
N TYR A 593 4.46 -0.88 -14.38
CA TYR A 593 5.16 -1.42 -13.20
C TYR A 593 6.57 -1.93 -13.55
N LEU A 594 6.67 -2.72 -14.62
CA LEU A 594 7.95 -3.24 -15.12
C LEU A 594 8.91 -2.10 -15.46
N GLY A 595 8.43 -1.06 -16.19
CA GLY A 595 9.23 0.12 -16.50
C GLY A 595 9.75 0.84 -15.26
N VAL A 596 8.89 1.07 -14.27
CA VAL A 596 9.25 1.74 -12.99
C VAL A 596 10.29 0.95 -12.21
N VAL A 597 10.09 -0.36 -12.00
CA VAL A 597 11.04 -1.21 -11.26
C VAL A 597 12.37 -1.32 -11.99
N LEU A 598 12.37 -1.49 -13.32
CA LEU A 598 13.61 -1.57 -14.12
C LEU A 598 14.38 -0.25 -14.09
N ILE A 599 13.71 0.91 -14.18
CA ILE A 599 14.39 2.22 -14.14
C ILE A 599 14.99 2.48 -12.76
N ILE A 600 14.20 2.34 -11.69
CA ILE A 600 14.67 2.63 -10.32
C ILE A 600 15.81 1.69 -9.93
N SER A 601 15.70 0.41 -10.26
CA SER A 601 16.76 -0.55 -9.97
C SER A 601 18.03 -0.32 -10.79
N LEU A 602 17.92 0.00 -12.09
CA LEU A 602 19.08 0.35 -12.91
C LEU A 602 19.83 1.54 -12.30
N LEU A 603 19.11 2.56 -11.80
CA LEU A 603 19.69 3.71 -11.10
C LEU A 603 20.38 3.31 -9.77
N LEU A 604 19.75 2.47 -8.95
CA LEU A 604 20.35 1.96 -7.70
C LEU A 604 21.65 1.17 -7.95
N LEU A 605 21.62 0.28 -8.95
CA LEU A 605 22.77 -0.56 -9.32
C LEU A 605 23.89 0.26 -9.96
N LEU A 606 23.55 1.26 -10.78
CA LEU A 606 24.48 2.20 -11.39
C LEU A 606 25.14 3.10 -10.33
N MET A 607 24.39 3.51 -9.29
CA MET A 607 24.94 4.21 -8.12
C MET A 607 25.95 3.34 -7.34
N VAL A 608 25.65 2.07 -7.11
CA VAL A 608 26.53 1.15 -6.36
C VAL A 608 27.77 0.74 -7.17
N PHE A 609 27.58 0.20 -8.37
CA PHE A 609 28.68 -0.34 -9.18
C PHE A 609 29.47 0.75 -9.93
N ARG A 610 28.92 1.96 -10.10
CA ARG A 610 29.49 3.05 -10.93
C ARG A 610 29.96 2.56 -12.30
N SER A 611 29.10 1.78 -12.95
CA SER A 611 29.23 1.28 -14.32
C SER A 611 27.84 1.32 -14.94
N ILE A 612 27.76 1.55 -16.26
CA ILE A 612 26.50 1.42 -17.02
C ILE A 612 26.30 -0.04 -17.48
N LEU A 613 27.39 -0.71 -17.88
CA LEU A 613 27.33 -2.05 -18.46
C LEU A 613 27.00 -3.14 -17.42
N VAL A 614 27.55 -3.05 -16.20
CA VAL A 614 27.28 -4.06 -15.15
C VAL A 614 25.79 -4.10 -14.76
N PRO A 615 25.09 -2.98 -14.50
CA PRO A 615 23.64 -2.96 -14.31
C PRO A 615 22.88 -3.50 -15.51
N VAL A 616 23.10 -2.99 -16.73
CA VAL A 616 22.36 -3.41 -17.93
C VAL A 616 22.46 -4.92 -18.17
N ILE A 617 23.65 -5.50 -18.03
CA ILE A 617 23.87 -6.94 -18.23
C ILE A 617 23.23 -7.77 -17.11
N ALA A 618 23.21 -7.26 -15.87
CA ALA A 618 22.49 -7.88 -14.76
C ALA A 618 20.97 -7.88 -15.02
N THR A 619 20.41 -6.75 -15.44
CA THR A 619 18.99 -6.57 -15.74
C THR A 619 18.54 -7.43 -16.93
N VAL A 620 19.31 -7.51 -18.01
CA VAL A 620 19.00 -8.38 -19.15
C VAL A 620 19.10 -9.86 -18.78
N GLY A 621 20.11 -10.26 -18.01
CA GLY A 621 20.21 -11.63 -17.49
C GLY A 621 19.02 -12.01 -16.60
N PHE A 622 18.65 -11.11 -15.69
CA PHE A 622 17.47 -11.23 -14.83
C PHE A 622 16.17 -11.40 -15.64
N LEU A 623 15.93 -10.55 -16.64
CA LEU A 623 14.73 -10.63 -17.49
C LEU A 623 14.65 -11.97 -18.24
N LEU A 624 15.79 -12.52 -18.68
CA LEU A 624 15.85 -13.85 -19.27
C LEU A 624 15.50 -14.96 -18.26
N SER A 625 15.93 -14.86 -16.99
CA SER A 625 15.51 -15.81 -15.94
C SER A 625 14.03 -15.66 -15.54
N VAL A 626 13.47 -14.45 -15.58
CA VAL A 626 12.04 -14.19 -15.38
C VAL A 626 11.21 -14.87 -16.49
N LEU A 627 11.52 -14.58 -17.76
CA LEU A 627 10.82 -15.16 -18.90
C LEU A 627 10.95 -16.70 -18.94
N ALA A 628 12.13 -17.23 -18.59
CA ALA A 628 12.36 -18.66 -18.48
C ALA A 628 11.60 -19.32 -17.30
N SER A 629 11.38 -18.60 -16.20
CA SER A 629 10.52 -19.08 -15.12
C SER A 629 9.05 -19.06 -15.52
N PHE A 630 8.58 -17.99 -16.18
CA PHE A 630 7.23 -17.93 -16.75
C PHE A 630 6.96 -19.08 -17.73
N GLY A 631 7.90 -19.40 -18.63
CA GLY A 631 7.73 -20.54 -19.54
C GLY A 631 7.74 -21.89 -18.82
N ALA A 632 8.47 -22.03 -17.70
CA ALA A 632 8.36 -23.21 -16.85
C ALA A 632 6.99 -23.29 -16.14
N VAL A 633 6.42 -22.16 -15.68
CA VAL A 633 5.06 -22.11 -15.10
C VAL A 633 4.02 -22.48 -16.17
N VAL A 634 4.10 -21.91 -17.39
CA VAL A 634 3.15 -22.24 -18.48
C VAL A 634 3.20 -23.73 -18.82
N ALA A 635 4.40 -24.30 -18.95
CA ALA A 635 4.55 -25.72 -19.26
C ALA A 635 3.91 -26.61 -18.17
N VAL A 636 4.09 -26.31 -16.88
CA VAL A 636 3.55 -27.13 -15.78
C VAL A 636 2.05 -26.89 -15.56
N TYR A 637 1.61 -25.63 -15.45
CA TYR A 637 0.27 -25.27 -15.00
C TYR A 637 -0.76 -25.07 -16.11
N GLN A 638 -0.33 -24.81 -17.35
CA GLN A 638 -1.26 -24.63 -18.49
C GLN A 638 -1.14 -25.76 -19.52
N TRP A 639 0.05 -26.32 -19.72
CA TRP A 639 0.25 -27.50 -20.58
C TRP A 639 0.25 -28.83 -19.80
N GLY A 640 0.15 -28.80 -18.47
CA GLY A 640 0.10 -29.99 -17.60
C GLY A 640 1.40 -30.80 -17.50
N TRP A 641 2.55 -30.29 -17.99
CA TRP A 641 3.79 -31.06 -18.08
C TRP A 641 4.31 -31.45 -16.70
N GLY A 642 4.24 -32.75 -16.40
CA GLY A 642 4.64 -33.27 -15.10
C GLY A 642 3.69 -32.90 -13.96
N GLY A 643 2.45 -32.50 -14.25
CA GLY A 643 1.49 -32.04 -13.23
C GLY A 643 1.28 -33.03 -12.07
N ALA A 644 1.32 -34.34 -12.34
CA ALA A 644 1.28 -35.41 -11.34
C ALA A 644 2.43 -35.38 -10.30
N LEU A 645 3.51 -34.63 -10.54
CA LEU A 645 4.58 -34.38 -9.57
C LEU A 645 4.34 -33.12 -8.72
N PHE A 646 3.51 -32.18 -9.19
CA PHE A 646 3.34 -30.84 -8.63
C PHE A 646 1.90 -30.55 -8.15
N GLY A 647 1.03 -31.56 -8.10
CA GLY A 647 -0.37 -31.36 -7.72
C GLY A 647 -1.18 -30.53 -8.73
N VAL A 648 -0.75 -30.54 -10.01
CA VAL A 648 -1.53 -29.99 -11.12
C VAL A 648 -2.22 -31.16 -11.80
N HIS A 649 -3.55 -31.16 -11.73
CA HIS A 649 -4.39 -32.21 -12.27
C HIS A 649 -5.18 -31.75 -13.49
N ASP A 650 -5.68 -30.52 -13.41
CA ASP A 650 -6.58 -29.91 -14.36
C ASP A 650 -5.95 -28.54 -14.73
N PRO A 651 -5.29 -28.42 -15.90
CA PRO A 651 -4.51 -27.23 -16.26
C PRO A 651 -5.39 -26.02 -16.58
N GLY A 652 -4.98 -24.82 -16.14
CA GLY A 652 -5.84 -23.62 -16.16
C GLY A 652 -5.09 -22.30 -16.48
N PRO A 653 -5.74 -21.14 -16.28
CA PRO A 653 -5.08 -19.83 -16.38
C PRO A 653 -3.99 -19.65 -15.32
N ILE A 654 -3.00 -18.79 -15.62
CA ILE A 654 -2.01 -18.35 -14.63
C ILE A 654 -2.54 -17.10 -13.92
N LEU A 655 -2.41 -17.05 -12.59
CA LEU A 655 -2.80 -15.91 -11.77
C LEU A 655 -2.38 -14.57 -12.39
N SER A 656 -3.34 -13.70 -12.69
CA SER A 656 -3.14 -12.44 -13.42
C SER A 656 -2.12 -11.49 -12.77
N PHE A 657 -1.95 -11.55 -11.45
CA PHE A 657 -0.94 -10.76 -10.72
C PHE A 657 0.40 -11.50 -10.50
N LEU A 658 0.52 -12.78 -10.85
CA LEU A 658 1.79 -13.52 -10.75
C LEU A 658 2.93 -12.84 -11.52
N PRO A 659 2.75 -12.33 -12.77
CA PRO A 659 3.84 -11.67 -13.47
C PRO A 659 4.37 -10.45 -12.73
N THR A 660 3.46 -9.64 -12.20
CA THR A 660 3.74 -8.39 -11.49
C THR A 660 4.46 -8.66 -10.16
N LEU A 661 3.95 -9.61 -9.36
CA LEU A 661 4.60 -10.06 -8.12
C LEU A 661 5.98 -10.69 -8.40
N MET A 662 6.06 -11.63 -9.36
CA MET A 662 7.29 -12.38 -9.62
C MET A 662 8.41 -11.48 -10.13
N VAL A 663 8.10 -10.49 -10.98
CA VAL A 663 9.06 -9.46 -11.38
C VAL A 663 9.58 -8.70 -10.17
N GLY A 664 8.71 -8.17 -9.31
CA GLY A 664 9.13 -7.38 -8.14
C GLY A 664 9.97 -8.16 -7.14
N ILE A 665 9.46 -9.35 -6.77
CA ILE A 665 10.11 -10.25 -5.82
C ILE A 665 11.46 -10.72 -6.35
N LEU A 666 11.49 -11.38 -7.51
CA LEU A 666 12.74 -11.91 -8.04
C LEU A 666 13.74 -10.79 -8.33
N PHE A 667 13.30 -9.62 -8.80
CA PHE A 667 14.23 -8.53 -9.08
C PHE A 667 15.01 -8.17 -7.81
N GLY A 668 14.30 -7.94 -6.71
CA GLY A 668 14.91 -7.63 -5.43
C GLY A 668 15.90 -8.71 -4.99
N LEU A 669 15.43 -9.95 -4.86
CA LEU A 669 16.20 -11.11 -4.38
C LEU A 669 17.45 -11.39 -5.22
N ALA A 670 17.35 -11.21 -6.54
CA ALA A 670 18.41 -11.51 -7.48
C ALA A 670 19.62 -10.57 -7.30
N MET A 671 19.40 -9.29 -6.99
CA MET A 671 20.50 -8.31 -6.96
C MET A 671 21.52 -8.52 -5.84
N ASP A 672 21.13 -9.19 -4.76
CA ASP A 672 21.97 -9.49 -3.60
C ASP A 672 23.23 -10.25 -3.99
N TYR A 673 23.07 -11.28 -4.81
CA TYR A 673 24.17 -12.10 -5.32
C TYR A 673 25.03 -11.36 -6.34
N GLN A 674 24.48 -10.37 -7.05
CA GLN A 674 25.28 -9.45 -7.87
C GLN A 674 26.21 -8.63 -6.98
N LEU A 675 25.70 -8.07 -5.88
CA LEU A 675 26.50 -7.29 -4.93
C LEU A 675 27.66 -8.13 -4.42
N PHE A 676 27.42 -9.36 -3.94
CA PHE A 676 28.52 -10.20 -3.41
C PHE A 676 29.52 -10.70 -4.47
N LEU A 677 29.08 -11.14 -5.65
CA LEU A 677 29.99 -11.61 -6.69
C LEU A 677 30.75 -10.46 -7.35
N VAL A 678 30.05 -9.42 -7.81
CA VAL A 678 30.66 -8.33 -8.58
C VAL A 678 31.47 -7.40 -7.69
N SER A 679 31.12 -7.22 -6.40
CA SER A 679 31.99 -6.55 -5.43
C SER A 679 33.35 -7.26 -5.32
N GLY A 680 33.39 -8.58 -5.12
CA GLY A 680 34.65 -9.32 -5.06
C GLY A 680 35.48 -9.26 -6.37
N MET A 681 34.83 -9.07 -7.52
CA MET A 681 35.53 -8.82 -8.79
C MET A 681 36.05 -7.38 -8.89
N ARG A 682 35.33 -6.42 -8.33
CA ARG A 682 35.69 -5.00 -8.30
C ARG A 682 36.81 -4.73 -7.31
N GLU A 683 36.73 -5.29 -6.09
CA GLU A 683 37.77 -5.25 -5.06
C GLU A 683 39.11 -5.70 -5.66
N ALA A 684 39.14 -6.86 -6.34
CA ALA A 684 40.34 -7.36 -7.00
C ALA A 684 40.85 -6.44 -8.13
N TYR A 685 39.96 -5.85 -8.93
CA TYR A 685 40.33 -4.93 -10.01
C TYR A 685 40.91 -3.61 -9.48
N VAL A 686 40.30 -3.04 -8.44
CA VAL A 686 40.77 -1.81 -7.77
C VAL A 686 42.11 -2.03 -7.05
N HIS A 687 42.35 -3.23 -6.50
CA HIS A 687 43.65 -3.63 -5.95
C HIS A 687 44.69 -4.04 -7.03
N GLY A 688 44.41 -3.79 -8.31
CA GLY A 688 45.39 -3.88 -9.40
C GLY A 688 45.45 -5.21 -10.16
N HIS A 689 44.54 -6.16 -9.92
CA HIS A 689 44.47 -7.36 -10.76
C HIS A 689 43.88 -7.02 -12.14
N PRO A 690 44.47 -7.51 -13.26
CA PRO A 690 43.90 -7.31 -14.60
C PRO A 690 42.45 -7.79 -14.67
N ALA A 691 41.56 -7.03 -15.33
CA ALA A 691 40.10 -7.23 -15.26
C ALA A 691 39.64 -8.69 -15.48
N ARG A 692 40.27 -9.42 -16.42
CA ARG A 692 39.95 -10.85 -16.70
C ARG A 692 40.39 -11.83 -15.60
N GLN A 693 41.39 -11.48 -14.81
CA GLN A 693 41.83 -12.23 -13.63
C GLN A 693 41.02 -11.84 -12.39
N ALA A 694 40.70 -10.56 -12.24
CA ALA A 694 39.83 -10.05 -11.17
C ALA A 694 38.46 -10.74 -11.16
N VAL A 695 37.87 -11.01 -12.34
CA VAL A 695 36.64 -11.83 -12.48
C VAL A 695 36.82 -13.24 -11.90
N VAL A 696 37.94 -13.92 -12.18
CA VAL A 696 38.21 -15.29 -11.68
C VAL A 696 38.42 -15.28 -10.16
N TYR A 697 39.15 -14.29 -9.64
CA TYR A 697 39.43 -14.15 -8.21
C TYR A 697 38.14 -13.89 -7.41
N GLY A 698 37.37 -12.87 -7.81
CA GLY A 698 36.10 -12.53 -7.17
C GLY A 698 35.08 -13.67 -7.21
N PHE A 699 34.96 -14.35 -8.36
CA PHE A 699 34.13 -15.56 -8.47
C PHE A 699 34.57 -16.66 -7.50
N LYS A 700 35.87 -16.98 -7.42
CA LYS A 700 36.37 -17.99 -6.49
C LYS A 700 36.12 -17.65 -5.02
N ALA A 701 36.21 -16.38 -4.66
CA ALA A 701 35.95 -15.89 -3.30
C ALA A 701 34.45 -15.93 -2.94
N GLY A 702 33.56 -15.49 -3.83
CA GLY A 702 32.13 -15.37 -3.56
C GLY A 702 31.31 -16.67 -3.72
N ARG A 703 31.70 -17.56 -4.66
CA ARG A 703 30.84 -18.67 -5.12
C ARG A 703 30.27 -19.55 -4.01
N SER A 704 31.05 -19.90 -2.98
CA SER A 704 30.62 -20.85 -1.95
C SER A 704 29.55 -20.29 -1.02
N VAL A 705 29.44 -18.96 -0.92
CA VAL A 705 28.39 -18.27 -0.16
C VAL A 705 27.12 -18.23 -1.01
N VAL A 706 27.24 -17.74 -2.25
CA VAL A 706 26.11 -17.60 -3.19
C VAL A 706 25.47 -18.96 -3.53
N THR A 707 26.25 -20.02 -3.75
CA THR A 707 25.68 -21.36 -3.98
C THR A 707 24.84 -21.86 -2.81
N ALA A 708 25.26 -21.60 -1.56
CA ALA A 708 24.52 -22.07 -0.39
C ALA A 708 23.26 -21.25 -0.13
N ALA A 709 23.38 -19.92 -0.23
CA ALA A 709 22.29 -18.96 -0.16
C ALA A 709 21.20 -19.29 -1.20
N ALA A 710 21.59 -19.50 -2.46
CA ALA A 710 20.67 -19.87 -3.53
C ALA A 710 19.93 -21.18 -3.25
N ILE A 711 20.63 -22.23 -2.78
CA ILE A 711 20.00 -23.51 -2.41
C ILE A 711 19.01 -23.33 -1.24
N ILE A 712 19.30 -22.44 -0.28
CA ILE A 712 18.41 -22.12 0.82
C ILE A 712 17.14 -21.43 0.31
N MET A 713 17.27 -20.36 -0.49
CA MET A 713 16.11 -19.67 -1.08
C MET A 713 15.26 -20.61 -1.93
N ILE A 714 15.87 -21.41 -2.81
CA ILE A 714 15.17 -22.42 -3.62
C ILE A 714 14.44 -23.43 -2.72
N SER A 715 15.05 -23.88 -1.61
CA SER A 715 14.41 -24.80 -0.66
C SER A 715 13.22 -24.19 0.08
N VAL A 716 13.26 -22.87 0.35
CA VAL A 716 12.14 -22.15 0.97
C VAL A 716 10.99 -21.98 -0.03
N PHE A 717 11.24 -21.42 -1.21
CA PHE A 717 10.19 -21.23 -2.22
C PHE A 717 9.62 -22.57 -2.72
N ALA A 718 10.43 -23.62 -2.80
CA ALA A 718 9.96 -24.96 -3.17
C ALA A 718 9.02 -25.59 -2.11
N GLY A 719 9.03 -25.13 -0.85
CA GLY A 719 8.03 -25.53 0.14
C GLY A 719 6.62 -25.09 -0.25
N PHE A 720 6.48 -23.93 -0.89
CA PHE A 720 5.18 -23.39 -1.32
C PHE A 720 4.63 -24.01 -2.61
N ILE A 721 5.41 -24.84 -3.32
CA ILE A 721 4.92 -25.62 -4.48
C ILE A 721 3.83 -26.62 -4.06
N PHE A 722 3.89 -27.10 -2.81
CA PHE A 722 2.96 -28.07 -2.24
C PHE A 722 2.05 -27.40 -1.18
N ALA A 723 1.74 -26.12 -1.34
CA ALA A 723 0.73 -25.44 -0.54
C ALA A 723 -0.67 -25.85 -1.00
N ASP A 724 -1.62 -25.95 -0.07
CA ASP A 724 -2.95 -26.47 -0.38
C ASP A 724 -3.75 -25.49 -1.25
N LEU A 725 -3.63 -24.17 -1.04
CA LEU A 725 -4.29 -23.14 -1.87
C LEU A 725 -3.75 -23.11 -3.31
N ALA A 726 -4.63 -23.25 -4.32
CA ALA A 726 -4.27 -23.18 -5.74
C ALA A 726 -3.57 -21.86 -6.12
N MET A 727 -3.89 -20.75 -5.43
CA MET A 727 -3.24 -19.46 -5.65
C MET A 727 -1.74 -19.43 -5.32
N ILE A 728 -1.26 -20.30 -4.43
CA ILE A 728 0.11 -20.23 -3.87
C ILE A 728 1.09 -21.17 -4.59
N ARG A 729 0.65 -22.36 -5.04
CA ARG A 729 1.52 -23.33 -5.74
C ARG A 729 2.26 -22.71 -6.94
N PRO A 730 1.62 -21.92 -7.83
CA PRO A 730 2.29 -21.27 -8.95
C PRO A 730 3.30 -20.23 -8.50
N ILE A 731 3.00 -19.45 -7.44
CA ILE A 731 3.91 -18.44 -6.88
C ILE A 731 5.17 -19.13 -6.33
N GLY A 732 5.03 -20.18 -5.52
CA GLY A 732 6.15 -20.95 -4.99
C GLY A 732 7.03 -21.55 -6.10
N PHE A 733 6.40 -22.14 -7.12
CA PHE A 733 7.10 -22.71 -8.28
C PHE A 733 7.85 -21.64 -9.09
N ALA A 734 7.18 -20.54 -9.42
CA ALA A 734 7.74 -19.46 -10.23
C ALA A 734 8.92 -18.76 -9.54
N LEU A 735 8.87 -18.62 -8.21
CA LEU A 735 9.96 -18.07 -7.42
C LEU A 735 11.12 -19.05 -7.26
N ALA A 736 10.85 -20.33 -6.98
CA ALA A 736 11.89 -21.36 -6.89
C ALA A 736 12.64 -21.54 -8.23
N GLY A 737 11.90 -21.62 -9.35
CA GLY A 737 12.46 -21.68 -10.70
C GLY A 737 13.23 -20.42 -11.08
N GLY A 738 12.69 -19.24 -10.75
CA GLY A 738 13.33 -17.95 -11.01
C GLY A 738 14.67 -17.81 -10.28
N VAL A 739 14.73 -18.10 -8.98
CA VAL A 739 15.98 -18.06 -8.20
C VAL A 739 16.97 -19.13 -8.67
N LEU A 740 16.51 -20.32 -9.05
CA LEU A 740 17.37 -21.37 -9.64
C LEU A 740 18.05 -20.89 -10.92
N LEU A 741 17.28 -20.32 -11.85
CA LEU A 741 17.77 -19.87 -13.15
C LEU A 741 18.67 -18.63 -13.01
N ASP A 742 18.29 -17.65 -12.20
CA ASP A 742 19.12 -16.48 -11.92
C ASP A 742 20.42 -16.86 -11.21
N ALA A 743 20.36 -17.51 -10.05
CA ALA A 743 21.55 -17.75 -9.24
C ALA A 743 22.58 -18.66 -9.95
N PHE A 744 22.14 -19.69 -10.68
CA PHE A 744 23.03 -20.64 -11.33
C PHE A 744 23.32 -20.30 -12.81
N VAL A 745 22.29 -20.07 -13.64
CA VAL A 745 22.48 -19.85 -15.09
C VAL A 745 22.91 -18.42 -15.39
N VAL A 746 22.33 -17.42 -14.71
CA VAL A 746 22.72 -16.02 -14.87
C VAL A 746 24.01 -15.72 -14.09
N ARG A 747 24.05 -15.91 -12.76
CA ARG A 747 25.14 -15.36 -11.92
C ARG A 747 26.39 -16.21 -11.81
N MET A 748 26.28 -17.54 -11.85
CA MET A 748 27.48 -18.39 -11.84
C MET A 748 28.06 -18.63 -13.24
N LEU A 749 27.27 -18.46 -14.31
CA LEU A 749 27.69 -18.74 -15.70
C LEU A 749 27.70 -17.50 -16.61
N LEU A 750 26.54 -16.86 -16.84
CA LEU A 750 26.42 -15.76 -17.80
C LEU A 750 27.19 -14.49 -17.39
N ILE A 751 26.95 -13.94 -16.20
CA ILE A 751 27.58 -12.68 -15.74
C ILE A 751 29.12 -12.80 -15.73
N PRO A 752 29.75 -13.83 -15.12
CA PRO A 752 31.21 -13.94 -15.11
C PRO A 752 31.80 -14.15 -16.51
N ALA A 753 31.09 -14.85 -17.40
CA ALA A 753 31.50 -15.03 -18.78
C ALA A 753 31.47 -13.70 -19.57
N VAL A 754 30.36 -12.96 -19.52
CA VAL A 754 30.21 -11.68 -20.23
C VAL A 754 31.17 -10.61 -19.69
N MET A 755 31.34 -10.51 -18.37
CA MET A 755 32.34 -9.60 -17.78
C MET A 755 33.77 -9.95 -18.23
N ARG A 756 34.13 -11.24 -18.33
CA ARG A 756 35.43 -11.68 -18.84
C ARG A 756 35.63 -11.39 -20.33
N LEU A 757 34.57 -11.43 -21.14
CA LEU A 757 34.61 -11.03 -22.55
C LEU A 757 34.89 -9.52 -22.67
N LEU A 758 34.10 -8.69 -22.00
CA LEU A 758 34.19 -7.22 -22.01
C LEU A 758 35.49 -6.68 -21.40
N GLY A 759 36.03 -7.35 -20.38
CA GLY A 759 37.25 -6.92 -19.69
C GLY A 759 37.07 -5.54 -19.03
N GLU A 760 38.03 -4.65 -19.24
CA GLU A 760 38.05 -3.29 -18.66
C GLU A 760 36.79 -2.48 -19.03
N LYS A 761 36.18 -2.73 -20.20
CA LYS A 761 34.95 -2.05 -20.64
C LYS A 761 33.77 -2.30 -19.69
N ALA A 762 33.74 -3.42 -18.96
CA ALA A 762 32.68 -3.71 -17.99
C ALA A 762 32.60 -2.66 -16.87
N TRP A 763 33.71 -1.97 -16.57
CA TRP A 763 33.81 -0.96 -15.50
C TRP A 763 33.69 0.48 -16.02
N TRP A 764 33.21 0.68 -17.24
CA TRP A 764 33.13 2.01 -17.87
C TRP A 764 31.92 2.84 -17.38
N ILE A 765 32.19 4.13 -17.15
CA ILE A 765 31.21 5.16 -16.81
C ILE A 765 31.63 6.53 -17.42
N PRO A 766 30.69 7.36 -17.90
CA PRO A 766 30.99 8.73 -18.31
C PRO A 766 31.47 9.61 -17.15
N ARG A 767 32.50 10.44 -17.38
CA ARG A 767 33.05 11.37 -16.38
C ARG A 767 32.04 12.39 -15.83
N TRP A 768 31.02 12.76 -16.60
CA TRP A 768 29.96 13.65 -16.12
C TRP A 768 29.04 12.94 -15.13
N LEU A 769 28.74 11.65 -15.36
CA LEU A 769 27.85 10.85 -14.53
C LEU A 769 28.54 10.46 -13.21
N ASP A 770 29.78 9.99 -13.28
CA ASP A 770 30.61 9.66 -12.10
C ASP A 770 30.80 10.85 -11.13
N ARG A 771 30.69 12.08 -11.64
CA ARG A 771 30.73 13.33 -10.87
C ARG A 771 29.39 13.69 -10.21
N ILE A 772 28.27 13.27 -10.78
CA ILE A 772 26.92 13.51 -10.24
C ILE A 772 26.53 12.43 -9.24
N LEU A 773 26.93 11.17 -9.47
CA LEU A 773 26.56 10.04 -8.60
C LEU A 773 27.13 10.22 -7.18
N PRO A 774 26.35 9.96 -6.12
CA PRO A 774 26.87 9.96 -4.76
C PRO A 774 27.93 8.86 -4.58
N HIS A 775 28.89 9.11 -3.68
CA HIS A 775 29.93 8.13 -3.33
C HIS A 775 29.42 7.20 -2.21
N VAL A 776 28.78 6.10 -2.58
CA VAL A 776 28.25 5.12 -1.63
C VAL A 776 29.32 4.09 -1.27
N ASP A 777 29.91 4.22 -0.08
CA ASP A 777 30.79 3.18 0.48
C ASP A 777 29.94 1.96 0.92
N VAL A 778 29.81 0.99 0.00
CA VAL A 778 29.11 -0.29 0.18
C VAL A 778 30.03 -1.38 0.74
N GLU A 779 31.30 -1.37 0.34
CA GLU A 779 32.28 -2.42 0.68
C GLU A 779 32.92 -2.20 2.07
N GLY A 780 32.85 -0.96 2.58
CA GLY A 780 33.47 -0.53 3.83
C GLY A 780 34.93 -0.09 3.66
N GLU A 781 35.30 0.42 2.48
CA GLU A 781 36.65 0.91 2.19
C GLU A 781 37.12 1.97 3.19
N SER A 782 36.20 2.82 3.66
CA SER A 782 36.53 3.86 4.65
C SER A 782 37.00 3.26 5.97
N LEU A 783 36.37 2.16 6.42
CA LEU A 783 36.74 1.43 7.62
C LEU A 783 38.08 0.70 7.45
N ALA A 784 38.32 0.12 6.26
CA ALA A 784 39.59 -0.54 5.94
C ALA A 784 40.76 0.45 5.93
N ARG A 785 40.59 1.61 5.28
CA ARG A 785 41.60 2.69 5.24
C ARG A 785 41.86 3.30 6.62
N GLU A 786 40.83 3.55 7.41
CA GLU A 786 40.94 4.07 8.78
C GLU A 786 41.69 3.09 9.70
N ARG A 787 41.47 1.78 9.56
CA ARG A 787 42.22 0.73 10.24
C ARG A 787 43.67 0.63 9.77
N ALA A 788 43.94 0.77 8.47
CA ALA A 788 45.31 0.77 7.95
C ALA A 788 46.11 1.97 8.48
N GLY A 789 45.50 3.17 8.50
CA GLY A 789 46.09 4.36 9.12
C GLY A 789 46.35 4.19 10.61
N SER A 790 45.40 3.59 11.34
CA SER A 790 45.55 3.31 12.77
C SER A 790 46.66 2.30 13.06
N ALA A 791 46.82 1.27 12.23
CA ALA A 791 47.90 0.30 12.35
C ALA A 791 49.27 0.91 12.04
N GLY A 792 49.35 1.80 11.05
CA GLY A 792 50.56 2.58 10.77
C GLY A 792 50.94 3.52 11.91
N ALA A 793 49.96 4.24 12.48
CA ALA A 793 50.19 5.17 13.59
C ALA A 793 50.67 4.50 14.90
N VAL A 794 50.32 3.23 15.13
CA VAL A 794 50.87 2.46 16.26
C VAL A 794 52.33 2.06 15.99
N ALA A 795 52.65 1.67 14.75
CA ALA A 795 53.99 1.22 14.36
C ALA A 795 55.05 2.34 14.32
N ASP A 796 54.64 3.60 14.30
CA ASP A 796 55.52 4.80 14.26
C ASP A 796 55.64 5.47 15.65
N SER A 797 55.29 4.76 16.73
CA SER A 797 55.38 5.25 18.11
C SER A 797 56.79 5.02 18.71
N PRO A 798 57.39 6.00 19.42
CA PRO A 798 58.80 5.92 19.85
C PRO A 798 59.15 4.77 20.82
N GLU A 799 58.16 4.17 21.47
CA GLU A 799 58.39 3.11 22.48
C GLU A 799 58.71 1.74 21.83
N ASP A 800 58.13 1.46 20.66
CA ASP A 800 58.28 0.15 20.00
C ASP A 800 59.63 0.00 19.27
N ASP A 801 60.26 1.08 18.79
CA ASP A 801 61.63 1.00 18.26
C ASP A 801 62.65 0.71 19.38
N ASP A 802 62.42 1.18 20.62
CA ASP A 802 63.29 0.81 21.75
C ASP A 802 63.04 -0.64 22.21
N ALA A 803 61.80 -1.15 22.12
CA ALA A 803 61.52 -2.58 22.27
C ALA A 803 62.21 -3.43 21.18
N ALA A 804 62.17 -2.97 19.91
CA ALA A 804 62.85 -3.62 18.80
C ALA A 804 64.39 -3.59 18.96
N ARG A 805 64.97 -2.49 19.46
CA ARG A 805 66.39 -2.38 19.80
C ARG A 805 66.78 -3.31 20.94
N ARG A 806 65.95 -3.44 21.98
CA ARG A 806 66.14 -4.40 23.08
C ARG A 806 66.10 -5.84 22.59
N ALA A 807 65.15 -6.20 21.71
CA ALA A 807 65.08 -7.52 21.08
C ALA A 807 66.32 -7.82 20.22
N ARG A 808 66.77 -6.86 19.39
CA ARG A 808 67.99 -6.97 18.56
C ARG A 808 69.28 -7.06 19.40
N ARG A 809 69.32 -6.47 20.61
CA ARG A 809 70.40 -6.69 21.59
C ARG A 809 70.33 -8.09 22.22
N ALA A 810 69.17 -8.53 22.68
CA ALA A 810 68.99 -9.84 23.30
C ALA A 810 69.35 -11.00 22.35
N GLY A 811 69.00 -10.88 21.06
CA GLY A 811 69.33 -11.87 20.04
C GLY A 811 70.83 -12.09 19.80
N ARG A 812 71.71 -11.15 20.18
CA ARG A 812 73.17 -11.27 19.98
C ARG A 812 73.92 -11.99 21.09
N HIS A 813 73.29 -12.32 22.22
CA HIS A 813 73.93 -13.04 23.34
C HIS A 813 73.54 -14.51 23.48
N ARG A 814 72.86 -15.10 22.49
CA ARG A 814 72.43 -16.51 22.52
C ARG A 814 72.95 -17.35 21.34
N ALA A 815 74.12 -16.99 20.82
CA ALA A 815 74.78 -17.66 19.69
C ALA A 815 76.28 -17.98 19.94
N ASP A 816 76.72 -18.04 21.21
CA ASP A 816 78.07 -18.51 21.56
C ASP A 816 78.09 -19.35 22.85
N SER A 817 77.48 -20.54 22.80
CA SER A 817 77.73 -21.63 23.75
C SER A 817 77.16 -22.96 23.26
N GLY A 818 77.86 -23.66 22.35
CA GLY A 818 77.60 -25.10 22.17
C GLY A 818 77.84 -25.73 20.80
N ARG A 819 79.09 -25.86 20.33
CA ARG A 819 79.56 -27.11 19.69
C ARG A 819 81.09 -27.23 19.54
N ARG A 820 81.68 -28.05 20.42
CA ARG A 820 82.79 -28.99 20.13
C ARG A 820 82.27 -30.36 20.60
N ARG A 821 82.48 -31.52 19.94
CA ARG A 821 83.23 -31.89 18.73
C ARG A 821 82.39 -32.86 17.87
N SER A 822 82.64 -32.90 16.57
CA SER A 822 82.83 -34.15 15.81
C SER A 822 83.59 -33.84 14.50
N VAL A 823 84.05 -34.86 13.77
CA VAL A 823 85.03 -34.74 12.68
C VAL A 823 84.47 -35.37 11.39
N SER A 824 84.97 -34.89 10.23
CA SER A 824 84.95 -35.49 8.88
C SER A 824 84.10 -34.77 7.83
N GLY A 825 84.50 -34.91 6.56
CA GLY A 825 83.88 -34.30 5.37
C GLY A 825 84.78 -33.25 4.69
N ARG A 826 85.23 -33.52 3.46
CA ARG A 826 85.99 -32.57 2.61
C ARG A 826 85.19 -32.20 1.36
N HIS A 827 85.48 -31.03 0.78
CA HIS A 827 85.28 -30.66 -0.64
C HIS A 827 83.81 -30.58 -1.13
N SER A 828 83.44 -29.87 -2.20
CA SER A 828 84.11 -28.82 -3.03
C SER A 828 83.08 -28.15 -3.96
N GLY A 829 83.40 -26.97 -4.51
CA GLY A 829 82.68 -26.31 -5.60
C GLY A 829 81.96 -25.02 -5.15
N THR A 830 82.11 -23.84 -5.75
CA THR A 830 81.94 -23.37 -7.16
C THR A 830 80.49 -23.32 -7.63
N ALA A 831 79.98 -22.24 -8.27
CA ALA A 831 80.49 -20.88 -8.50
C ALA A 831 79.36 -20.01 -9.13
N ALA A 832 79.62 -18.72 -9.40
CA ALA A 832 78.93 -17.87 -10.40
C ALA A 832 77.46 -17.44 -10.10
N LEU A 833 76.91 -16.35 -10.66
CA LEU A 833 77.47 -15.25 -11.50
C LEU A 833 76.79 -13.88 -11.16
N ALA A 834 77.16 -12.84 -11.93
CA ALA A 834 76.81 -11.41 -11.87
C ALA A 834 75.35 -11.08 -12.31
N ALA A 835 74.87 -9.82 -12.50
CA ALA A 835 75.54 -8.52 -12.67
C ALA A 835 74.61 -7.30 -12.43
N ALA A 836 75.20 -6.09 -12.26
CA ALA A 836 74.68 -4.72 -12.50
C ALA A 836 73.34 -4.28 -11.84
N GLY A 837 73.01 -3.00 -11.62
CA GLY A 837 73.62 -1.67 -11.86
C GLY A 837 72.49 -0.62 -11.99
N ALA A 838 72.65 0.70 -11.86
CA ALA A 838 73.76 1.55 -11.38
C ALA A 838 73.26 3.01 -11.13
N THR A 839 73.97 3.81 -10.32
CA THR A 839 73.90 5.31 -10.22
C THR A 839 72.56 5.97 -9.77
N ALA A 840 72.49 7.20 -9.25
CA ALA A 840 73.48 8.29 -9.03
C ALA A 840 73.20 9.06 -7.70
N ALA A 841 74.10 9.96 -7.29
CA ALA A 841 73.89 10.90 -6.17
C ALA A 841 74.69 12.23 -6.31
N GLY A 842 74.18 13.32 -5.73
CA GLY A 842 74.78 14.67 -5.62
C GLY A 842 73.68 15.71 -5.28
N ALA A 843 73.76 16.67 -4.35
CA ALA A 843 74.84 17.53 -3.81
C ALA A 843 75.20 18.74 -4.71
N THR A 844 75.36 20.00 -4.27
CA THR A 844 75.15 20.67 -2.94
C THR A 844 75.25 22.22 -3.05
N ALA A 845 74.61 22.94 -2.12
CA ALA A 845 75.03 24.22 -1.47
C ALA A 845 74.94 25.63 -2.15
N ALA A 846 74.80 26.64 -1.25
CA ALA A 846 75.05 28.10 -1.37
C ALA A 846 74.06 28.98 -2.20
N ALA A 847 73.84 30.29 -1.93
CA ALA A 847 74.47 31.25 -0.99
C ALA A 847 73.49 32.29 -0.36
N ARG A 848 74.02 33.25 0.42
CA ARG A 848 73.39 34.36 1.22
C ARG A 848 74.05 35.73 0.84
N PRO A 849 73.87 36.90 1.53
CA PRO A 849 73.16 37.29 2.78
C PRO A 849 72.11 38.42 2.52
N GLU A 850 71.62 39.36 3.37
CA GLU A 850 71.77 39.84 4.79
C GLU A 850 70.34 39.97 5.43
N GLY A 851 70.00 40.60 6.58
CA GLY A 851 70.69 41.26 7.72
C GLY A 851 70.12 40.75 9.07
N GLY A 852 69.88 41.51 10.17
CA GLY A 852 70.09 42.93 10.54
C GLY A 852 68.92 43.87 10.21
N THR A 853 68.40 44.80 11.04
CA THR A 853 68.43 45.16 12.50
C THR A 853 67.20 46.09 12.79
N GLY A 854 66.70 46.46 13.99
CA GLY A 854 67.04 46.22 15.41
C GLY A 854 66.15 47.07 16.37
N THR A 855 66.19 46.81 17.70
CA THR A 855 65.69 47.62 18.88
C THR A 855 64.54 48.66 18.77
N ARG A 856 63.39 48.31 19.40
CA ARG A 856 62.66 48.98 20.53
C ARG A 856 62.17 50.47 20.49
N GLU A 857 60.98 50.67 21.09
CA GLU A 857 60.35 51.90 21.66
C GLU A 857 59.27 52.66 20.81
N THR A 858 58.51 53.54 21.46
CA THR A 858 57.12 54.02 21.19
C THR A 858 57.01 55.57 21.30
N PRO A 859 55.87 56.30 21.07
CA PRO A 859 54.45 55.92 20.85
C PRO A 859 53.74 56.68 19.67
N GLU A 860 52.44 57.03 19.82
CA GLU A 860 51.50 57.70 18.86
C GLU A 860 50.87 56.75 17.80
N SER A 861 49.56 56.45 17.80
CA SER A 861 48.32 57.22 17.45
C SER A 861 48.13 57.41 15.92
N GLU A 862 46.94 57.29 15.30
CA GLU A 862 45.56 57.05 15.78
C GLU A 862 44.69 56.42 14.66
N ASP A 863 43.56 55.77 15.01
CA ASP A 863 42.39 55.42 14.13
C ASP A 863 42.61 54.41 12.94
N ARG A 864 41.74 53.45 12.57
CA ARG A 864 40.33 53.12 12.94
C ARG A 864 40.01 51.62 13.09
N HIS A 865 39.31 51.33 14.19
CA HIS A 865 38.11 50.46 14.30
C HIS A 865 38.13 48.98 13.87
N GLY A 866 38.10 48.12 14.88
CA GLY A 866 37.38 46.84 14.90
C GLY A 866 37.47 46.20 16.29
N ASP A 867 36.34 45.93 16.97
CA ASP A 867 36.22 45.22 18.27
C ASP A 867 34.74 45.22 18.76
N ARG A 868 34.24 44.38 19.69
CA ARG A 868 34.67 43.03 20.15
C ARG A 868 33.54 42.33 20.94
N VAL A 869 33.82 41.13 21.47
CA VAL A 869 32.97 40.34 22.38
C VAL A 869 33.79 39.88 23.60
N ALA A 870 33.11 39.61 24.72
CA ALA A 870 33.55 38.92 25.95
C ALA A 870 34.39 39.68 27.01
N ALA A 871 34.19 39.26 28.28
CA ALA A 871 34.95 39.57 29.50
C ALA A 871 34.82 38.36 30.47
N ASP A 872 35.75 38.18 31.43
CA ASP A 872 36.08 36.82 31.91
C ASP A 872 36.60 36.71 33.38
N HIS A 873 36.12 35.72 34.16
CA HIS A 873 36.68 35.11 35.40
C HIS A 873 37.02 36.04 36.64
N PRO A 874 37.56 35.55 37.80
CA PRO A 874 36.94 34.58 38.74
C PRO A 874 37.05 34.84 40.28
N ALA A 875 36.18 34.15 41.07
CA ALA A 875 36.35 33.55 42.43
C ALA A 875 36.88 34.33 43.69
N HIS A 876 36.13 34.30 44.82
CA HIS A 876 36.50 33.66 46.13
C HIS A 876 35.44 33.82 47.29
N ALA A 877 35.47 32.87 48.24
CA ALA A 877 35.09 32.94 49.69
C ALA A 877 33.61 33.05 50.22
N GLU A 878 33.11 31.88 50.69
CA GLU A 878 32.18 31.47 51.78
C GLU A 878 31.28 32.41 52.68
N HIS A 879 30.05 31.89 52.93
CA HIS A 879 29.28 31.72 54.20
C HIS A 879 28.45 32.81 54.94
N ARG A 880 27.11 32.56 54.95
CA ARG A 880 26.12 32.51 56.09
C ARG A 880 25.80 33.73 57.00
N ALA A 881 24.56 34.25 56.88
CA ALA A 881 23.51 34.55 57.91
C ALA A 881 22.38 35.40 57.22
N ALA A 882 21.06 35.33 57.44
CA ALA A 882 20.19 35.22 58.63
C ALA A 882 20.22 36.48 59.54
N SER A 883 19.13 37.12 59.97
CA SER A 883 17.67 37.00 59.68
C SER A 883 16.89 38.22 60.27
N GLU A 884 15.54 38.21 60.23
CA GLU A 884 14.59 38.99 61.08
C GLU A 884 14.22 40.48 60.75
N HIS A 885 13.21 40.64 59.89
CA HIS A 885 11.84 41.07 60.28
C HIS A 885 11.59 42.21 61.32
N ARG A 886 11.21 43.41 60.83
CA ARG A 886 10.25 44.43 61.40
C ARG A 886 10.39 45.78 60.64
N ARG A 887 9.42 46.71 60.60
CA ARG A 887 7.95 46.69 60.64
C ARG A 887 7.43 48.09 60.23
N GLU A 888 6.24 48.15 59.64
CA GLU A 888 5.25 49.25 59.72
C GLU A 888 5.73 50.71 59.94
N THR A 889 5.64 51.54 58.90
CA THR A 889 5.17 52.95 59.01
C THR A 889 4.63 53.41 57.67
N GLY A 890 3.32 53.29 57.48
CA GLY A 890 2.61 53.69 56.25
C GLY A 890 1.35 54.49 56.56
N ASP A 891 0.77 55.06 55.49
CA ASP A 891 -0.61 55.58 55.30
C ASP A 891 -0.70 57.07 54.91
N ALA A 892 0.19 57.94 55.40
CA ALA A 892 0.07 59.38 55.12
C ALA A 892 0.31 59.77 53.63
N GLU A 893 1.29 59.15 52.94
CA GLU A 893 1.61 59.51 51.54
C GLU A 893 0.58 59.01 50.50
N HIS A 894 -0.36 58.14 50.89
CA HIS A 894 -1.23 57.47 49.91
C HIS A 894 -2.27 58.44 49.30
N ALA A 895 -2.81 59.35 50.11
CA ALA A 895 -3.93 60.21 49.72
C ALA A 895 -3.59 61.20 48.57
N GLU A 896 -2.42 61.86 48.60
CA GLU A 896 -2.09 62.88 47.59
C GLU A 896 -1.80 62.27 46.21
N ARG A 897 -1.34 61.01 46.15
CA ARG A 897 -1.09 60.30 44.87
C ARG A 897 -2.38 59.96 44.12
N VAL A 898 -3.49 59.75 44.82
CA VAL A 898 -4.79 59.41 44.20
C VAL A 898 -5.35 60.60 43.40
N ALA A 899 -5.36 61.81 43.98
CA ALA A 899 -5.90 63.00 43.34
C ALA A 899 -5.22 63.34 42.00
N ARG A 900 -3.89 63.16 41.90
CA ARG A 900 -3.12 63.42 40.67
C ARG A 900 -3.23 62.32 39.61
N ARG A 901 -3.89 61.19 39.90
CA ARG A 901 -4.05 60.05 38.96
C ARG A 901 -5.32 60.18 38.10
N HIS A 902 -6.45 60.56 38.70
CA HIS A 902 -7.72 60.66 37.98
C HIS A 902 -7.72 61.78 36.93
N GLY A 903 -7.12 62.94 37.22
CA GLY A 903 -7.06 64.07 36.28
C GLY A 903 -6.21 63.84 35.01
N ARG A 904 -5.44 62.74 34.92
CA ARG A 904 -4.67 62.39 33.72
C ARG A 904 -5.25 61.26 32.88
N HIS A 905 -6.08 60.38 33.45
CA HIS A 905 -6.68 59.30 32.66
C HIS A 905 -7.76 59.81 31.69
N ALA A 906 -8.59 60.80 32.08
CA ALA A 906 -9.68 61.27 31.21
C ALA A 906 -9.17 61.80 29.85
N ALA A 907 -8.20 62.72 29.88
CA ALA A 907 -7.66 63.35 28.67
C ALA A 907 -6.87 62.36 27.77
N ASP A 908 -6.16 61.39 28.37
CA ASP A 908 -5.44 60.37 27.60
C ASP A 908 -6.39 59.32 27.01
N THR A 909 -7.51 58.99 27.69
CA THR A 909 -8.55 58.12 27.14
C THR A 909 -9.24 58.75 25.93
N GLU A 910 -9.65 60.03 25.97
CA GLU A 910 -10.22 60.69 24.79
C GLU A 910 -9.20 60.78 23.64
N ALA A 911 -7.94 61.13 23.94
CA ALA A 911 -6.87 61.17 22.96
C ALA A 911 -6.50 59.78 22.40
N ARG A 912 -6.77 58.69 23.14
CA ARG A 912 -6.52 57.31 22.70
C ARG A 912 -7.72 56.71 21.94
N VAL A 913 -8.95 57.03 22.32
CA VAL A 913 -10.17 56.69 21.56
C VAL A 913 -10.16 57.39 20.20
N ARG A 914 -9.74 58.67 20.15
CA ARG A 914 -9.59 59.39 18.88
C ARG A 914 -8.49 58.78 18.00
N ARG A 915 -7.33 58.43 18.57
CA ARG A 915 -6.26 57.74 17.82
C ARG A 915 -6.60 56.31 17.41
N HIS A 916 -7.49 55.61 18.12
CA HIS A 916 -8.02 54.32 17.66
C HIS A 916 -9.05 54.42 16.51
N ARG A 917 -9.69 55.59 16.33
CA ARG A 917 -10.57 55.87 15.18
C ARG A 917 -9.85 56.49 13.98
N GLU A 918 -8.58 56.83 14.13
CA GLU A 918 -7.71 57.43 13.11
C GLU A 918 -6.45 56.54 12.90
N ALA A 919 -6.56 55.23 13.14
CA ALA A 919 -5.57 54.24 12.72
C ALA A 919 -5.75 53.94 11.22
N GLU A 920 -4.65 53.89 10.46
CA GLU A 920 -4.68 53.59 9.03
C GLU A 920 -5.19 52.15 8.81
N VAL A 921 -6.23 52.00 7.97
CA VAL A 921 -6.73 50.67 7.55
C VAL A 921 -5.70 50.07 6.59
N THR A 922 -4.80 49.24 7.13
CA THR A 922 -3.69 48.65 6.37
C THR A 922 -4.12 47.42 5.60
N ALA A 923 -4.74 47.64 4.43
CA ALA A 923 -4.99 46.62 3.43
C ALA A 923 -3.66 46.05 2.87
N GLU A 924 -3.13 45.01 3.52
CA GLU A 924 -1.88 44.34 3.14
C GLU A 924 -2.17 43.04 2.38
N VAL A 925 -2.00 43.02 1.06
CA VAL A 925 -2.02 41.80 0.24
C VAL A 925 -0.59 41.40 -0.08
N VAL A 926 -0.15 40.25 0.44
CA VAL A 926 1.19 39.69 0.23
C VAL A 926 1.08 38.49 -0.72
N VAL A 927 1.83 38.50 -1.82
CA VAL A 927 1.95 37.34 -2.72
C VAL A 927 3.26 36.62 -2.44
N GLU A 928 3.19 35.31 -2.19
CA GLU A 928 4.29 34.48 -1.69
C GLU A 928 4.37 33.16 -2.48
N THR A 929 5.46 32.92 -3.21
CA THR A 929 5.57 31.71 -4.06
C THR A 929 5.70 30.42 -3.24
N ALA A 930 4.90 29.42 -3.59
CA ALA A 930 4.85 28.09 -2.98
C ALA A 930 6.21 27.39 -3.02
N ASP A 931 6.61 26.79 -1.88
CA ASP A 931 7.85 26.02 -1.83
C ASP A 931 7.76 24.70 -2.63
N ARG A 932 8.87 23.97 -2.75
CA ARG A 932 8.90 22.70 -3.48
C ARG A 932 8.02 21.61 -2.86
N ARG A 933 7.71 21.67 -1.54
CA ARG A 933 6.81 20.71 -0.89
C ARG A 933 5.36 21.00 -1.26
N LEU A 934 4.91 22.26 -1.22
CA LEU A 934 3.55 22.64 -1.63
C LEU A 934 3.27 22.26 -3.09
N ARG A 935 4.18 22.56 -4.01
CA ARG A 935 4.03 22.18 -5.42
C ARG A 935 3.98 20.67 -5.63
N LEU A 936 4.86 19.91 -4.97
CA LEU A 936 4.79 18.44 -4.98
C LEU A 936 3.52 17.89 -4.30
N THR A 937 2.96 18.60 -3.31
CA THR A 937 1.67 18.22 -2.72
C THR A 937 0.52 18.50 -3.69
N ASN A 938 0.49 19.62 -4.42
CA ASN A 938 -0.50 19.85 -5.47
C ASN A 938 -0.40 18.79 -6.59
N GLU A 939 0.81 18.52 -7.09
CA GLU A 939 1.07 17.46 -8.07
C GLU A 939 0.62 16.07 -7.58
N ALA A 940 0.70 15.80 -6.26
CA ALA A 940 0.23 14.55 -5.66
C ALA A 940 -1.28 14.50 -5.42
N LEU A 941 -1.93 15.63 -5.12
CA LEU A 941 -3.39 15.73 -4.98
C LEU A 941 -4.08 15.40 -6.32
N ARG A 942 -3.48 15.78 -7.46
CA ARG A 942 -3.96 15.41 -8.80
C ARG A 942 -4.05 13.89 -9.05
N ALA A 943 -3.33 13.09 -8.26
CA ALA A 943 -3.34 11.63 -8.36
C ALA A 943 -4.32 10.97 -7.37
N MET A 944 -5.09 11.75 -6.61
CA MET A 944 -6.14 11.26 -5.72
C MET A 944 -7.51 11.39 -6.41
N PRO A 945 -8.48 10.48 -6.15
CA PRO A 945 -9.84 10.64 -6.65
C PRO A 945 -10.48 11.91 -6.09
N ASN A 946 -10.96 12.79 -6.97
CA ASN A 946 -11.69 13.99 -6.57
C ASN A 946 -13.14 13.61 -6.23
N VAL A 947 -13.42 13.38 -4.94
CA VAL A 947 -14.80 13.05 -4.47
C VAL A 947 -15.78 14.22 -4.64
N MET A 948 -15.28 15.43 -4.87
CA MET A 948 -16.09 16.63 -5.12
C MET A 948 -16.39 16.86 -6.61
N GLU A 949 -15.94 15.95 -7.48
CA GLU A 949 -16.05 16.07 -8.95
C GLU A 949 -17.49 16.06 -9.46
N SER A 950 -18.37 15.27 -8.84
CA SER A 950 -19.80 15.20 -9.15
C SER A 950 -20.62 14.97 -7.88
N GLU A 951 -21.92 15.25 -7.93
CA GLU A 951 -22.85 14.95 -6.83
C GLU A 951 -22.93 13.44 -6.53
N SER A 952 -22.83 12.58 -7.55
CA SER A 952 -22.79 11.12 -7.39
C SER A 952 -21.51 10.62 -6.70
N LYS A 953 -20.32 11.13 -7.08
CA LYS A 953 -19.05 10.83 -6.41
C LYS A 953 -19.03 11.35 -4.97
N LEU A 954 -19.71 12.46 -4.72
CA LEU A 954 -19.83 12.99 -3.37
C LEU A 954 -20.72 12.10 -2.51
N LEU A 955 -21.91 11.73 -2.99
CA LEU A 955 -22.82 10.80 -2.30
C LEU A 955 -22.14 9.45 -2.01
N SER A 956 -21.43 8.86 -2.96
CA SER A 956 -20.72 7.58 -2.73
C SER A 956 -19.63 7.71 -1.66
N SER A 957 -18.93 8.86 -1.58
CA SER A 957 -17.94 9.13 -0.53
C SER A 957 -18.53 9.29 0.88
N LEU A 958 -19.84 9.54 0.99
CA LEU A 958 -20.57 9.71 2.25
C LEU A 958 -21.24 8.41 2.74
N ALA A 959 -21.33 7.39 1.88
CA ALA A 959 -21.82 6.05 2.25
C ALA A 959 -20.83 5.29 3.15
N ALA A 960 -19.52 5.59 3.03
CA ALA A 960 -18.53 5.13 3.98
C ALA A 960 -18.65 5.92 5.31
N GLY A 961 -18.67 5.21 6.44
CA GLY A 961 -18.96 5.79 7.76
C GLY A 961 -18.08 7.00 8.13
N ARG A 962 -18.73 8.12 8.47
CA ARG A 962 -18.07 9.43 8.69
C ARG A 962 -17.42 9.56 10.07
N GLU A 963 -16.34 8.81 10.31
CA GLU A 963 -15.55 8.93 11.54
C GLU A 963 -14.77 10.25 11.63
N GLU A 964 -14.89 10.94 12.77
CA GLU A 964 -14.11 12.14 13.10
C GLU A 964 -12.69 11.74 13.57
N ALA A 965 -11.65 12.23 12.89
CA ALA A 965 -10.28 11.84 13.22
C ALA A 965 -9.87 12.33 14.62
N ALA A 966 -9.32 11.43 15.44
CA ALA A 966 -8.84 11.77 16.77
C ALA A 966 -7.53 12.62 16.75
N PRO A 967 -7.26 13.43 17.80
CA PRO A 967 -6.01 14.17 17.91
C PRO A 967 -4.79 13.24 17.90
N HIS A 968 -3.81 13.55 17.06
CA HIS A 968 -2.67 12.67 16.78
C HIS A 968 -1.81 12.39 18.04
N LYS A 969 -1.29 11.16 18.18
CA LYS A 969 -0.75 10.64 19.46
C LYS A 969 0.29 11.55 20.16
N SER A 970 1.22 12.15 19.42
CA SER A 970 2.23 13.06 20.03
C SER A 970 1.66 14.40 20.48
N MET A 971 0.45 14.80 20.06
CA MET A 971 -0.24 16.00 20.57
C MET A 971 -0.64 15.83 22.05
N HIS A 972 -1.02 14.61 22.47
CA HIS A 972 -1.37 14.28 23.86
C HIS A 972 -0.20 14.41 24.84
N GLU A 973 1.04 14.50 24.37
CA GLU A 973 2.19 14.85 25.21
C GLU A 973 2.23 16.35 25.58
N ARG A 974 1.66 17.20 24.73
CA ARG A 974 1.72 18.68 24.82
C ARG A 974 0.37 19.33 25.11
N VAL A 975 -0.75 18.64 24.91
CA VAL A 975 -2.13 19.18 24.99
C VAL A 975 -3.01 18.28 25.87
N PHE A 976 -3.76 18.88 26.80
CA PHE A 976 -4.91 18.27 27.45
C PHE A 976 -6.14 18.48 26.57
N PHE A 977 -6.92 17.41 26.38
CA PHE A 977 -8.21 17.47 25.68
C PHE A 977 -9.34 17.26 26.70
N GLU A 978 -10.35 18.12 26.64
CA GLU A 978 -11.62 17.95 27.32
C GLU A 978 -12.72 17.87 26.25
N LYS A 979 -13.64 16.92 26.37
CA LYS A 979 -14.79 16.79 25.46
C LYS A 979 -16.05 17.18 26.24
N VAL A 980 -16.68 18.28 25.84
CA VAL A 980 -17.93 18.77 26.42
C VAL A 980 -19.06 18.64 25.41
N MET A 981 -20.31 18.61 25.88
CA MET A 981 -21.49 18.58 25.02
C MET A 981 -22.15 19.96 25.00
N VAL A 982 -22.36 20.52 23.81
CA VAL A 982 -22.96 21.84 23.57
C VAL A 982 -24.02 21.67 22.49
N ALA A 983 -25.24 22.17 22.71
CA ALA A 983 -26.37 21.98 21.79
C ALA A 983 -26.58 20.50 21.33
N GLY A 984 -26.29 19.52 22.20
CA GLY A 984 -26.34 18.09 21.88
C GLY A 984 -25.18 17.54 21.04
N ARG A 985 -24.30 18.41 20.52
CA ARG A 985 -23.11 18.04 19.72
C ARG A 985 -21.84 18.01 20.59
N PRO A 986 -20.82 17.23 20.20
CA PRO A 986 -19.51 17.22 20.86
C PRO A 986 -18.69 18.48 20.52
N VAL A 987 -17.99 19.00 21.52
CA VAL A 987 -16.99 20.08 21.37
C VAL A 987 -15.71 19.68 22.09
N VAL A 988 -14.57 19.75 21.40
CA VAL A 988 -13.26 19.40 21.95
C VAL A 988 -12.49 20.66 22.31
N ILE A 989 -12.12 20.80 23.59
CA ILE A 989 -11.30 21.89 24.10
C ILE A 989 -9.85 21.40 24.25
N ALA A 990 -8.97 21.92 23.40
CA ALA A 990 -7.54 21.62 23.37
C ALA A 990 -6.75 22.69 24.13
N ARG A 991 -6.24 22.35 25.33
CA ARG A 991 -5.46 23.26 26.20
C ARG A 991 -4.00 22.82 26.33
N PRO A 992 -2.99 23.69 26.18
CA PRO A 992 -1.58 23.30 26.31
C PRO A 992 -1.21 22.86 27.73
N LYS A 993 -0.44 21.76 27.86
CA LYS A 993 0.01 21.19 29.14
C LYS A 993 1.15 21.96 29.80
N ARG A 994 2.02 22.58 29.00
CA ARG A 994 3.35 23.02 29.45
C ARG A 994 3.36 24.36 30.18
N ALA A 995 2.24 25.08 30.16
CA ALA A 995 1.99 26.26 30.99
C ALA A 995 0.47 26.36 31.24
N LEU A 996 0.07 26.36 32.52
CA LEU A 996 -1.21 26.88 32.98
C LEU A 996 -1.19 28.42 33.10
N GLU A 997 -0.11 29.07 32.65
CA GLU A 997 0.25 30.44 33.01
C GLU A 997 0.63 31.28 31.77
N ARG A 998 -0.39 31.73 31.05
CA ARG A 998 -0.45 33.10 30.51
C ARG A 998 -1.87 33.59 30.79
N MET A 999 -2.01 34.57 31.70
CA MET A 999 -3.32 35.12 32.10
C MET A 999 -4.11 35.70 30.90
N ASP A 1000 -3.39 36.21 29.90
CA ASP A 1000 -3.95 36.84 28.69
C ASP A 1000 -3.78 35.96 27.42
N ALA A 1001 -3.72 34.63 27.58
CA ALA A 1001 -3.69 33.71 26.45
C ALA A 1001 -5.01 33.76 25.66
N PRO A 1002 -4.98 33.88 24.31
CA PRO A 1002 -6.20 33.94 23.53
C PRO A 1002 -6.92 32.59 23.47
N VAL A 1003 -8.23 32.64 23.23
CA VAL A 1003 -9.03 31.49 22.83
C VAL A 1003 -9.28 31.57 21.32
N VAL A 1004 -9.23 30.43 20.63
CA VAL A 1004 -9.59 30.33 19.21
C VAL A 1004 -10.73 29.32 19.08
N ILE A 1005 -11.88 29.72 18.57
CA ILE A 1005 -12.86 28.76 18.03
C ILE A 1005 -12.38 28.40 16.62
N HIS A 1006 -12.20 27.12 16.32
CA HIS A 1006 -11.78 26.66 14.99
C HIS A 1006 -12.82 25.70 14.41
N TRP A 1007 -13.47 26.14 13.33
CA TRP A 1007 -14.43 25.38 12.54
C TRP A 1007 -13.70 24.69 11.39
N HIS A 1008 -13.79 23.37 11.29
CA HIS A 1008 -13.10 22.59 10.25
C HIS A 1008 -13.77 22.69 8.87
N GLY A 1009 -12.98 22.55 7.81
CA GLY A 1009 -13.45 22.39 6.44
C GLY A 1009 -14.06 21.01 6.15
N GLY A 1010 -13.97 20.57 4.89
CA GLY A 1010 -14.62 19.34 4.40
C GLY A 1010 -15.98 19.57 3.74
N ALA A 1011 -16.17 20.71 3.07
CA ALA A 1011 -17.38 21.05 2.30
C ALA A 1011 -18.72 20.87 3.05
N TYR A 1012 -18.75 21.02 4.38
CA TYR A 1012 -19.88 20.73 5.28
C TYR A 1012 -20.36 19.26 5.34
N VAL A 1013 -19.75 18.35 4.57
CA VAL A 1013 -20.23 16.96 4.40
C VAL A 1013 -19.24 15.91 4.94
N HIS A 1014 -17.93 16.22 4.94
CA HIS A 1014 -16.87 15.35 5.46
C HIS A 1014 -16.41 15.79 6.87
N PRO A 1015 -16.03 14.84 7.75
CA PRO A 1015 -15.59 15.14 9.11
C PRO A 1015 -14.14 15.67 9.17
N MET A 1016 -13.77 16.24 10.32
CA MET A 1016 -12.41 16.70 10.58
C MET A 1016 -11.37 15.58 10.43
N THR A 1017 -10.33 15.85 9.64
CA THR A 1017 -9.18 14.94 9.40
C THR A 1017 -7.96 15.27 10.27
N VAL A 1018 -6.99 14.33 10.34
CA VAL A 1018 -5.70 14.50 11.04
C VAL A 1018 -4.90 15.73 10.58
N VAL A 1019 -5.14 16.24 9.37
CA VAL A 1019 -4.48 17.44 8.83
C VAL A 1019 -4.89 18.70 9.61
N HIS A 1020 -6.18 18.83 9.95
CA HIS A 1020 -6.69 19.91 10.80
C HIS A 1020 -6.05 19.84 12.20
N TRP A 1021 -5.95 18.65 12.82
CA TRP A 1021 -5.24 18.49 14.10
C TRP A 1021 -3.76 18.86 14.06
N ARG A 1022 -3.11 18.82 12.89
CA ARG A 1022 -1.73 19.32 12.72
C ARG A 1022 -1.68 20.85 12.66
N TRP A 1023 -2.64 21.50 12.00
CA TRP A 1023 -2.79 22.95 12.05
C TRP A 1023 -3.05 23.43 13.48
N ILE A 1024 -4.01 22.81 14.18
CA ILE A 1024 -4.36 23.13 15.58
C ILE A 1024 -3.13 22.97 16.51
N ASP A 1025 -2.38 21.86 16.42
CA ASP A 1025 -1.15 21.68 17.21
C ASP A 1025 -0.06 22.70 16.87
N ALA A 1026 0.11 23.04 15.58
CA ALA A 1026 1.08 24.05 15.14
C ALA A 1026 0.71 25.46 15.61
N LEU A 1027 -0.59 25.78 15.69
CA LEU A 1027 -1.14 27.04 16.20
C LEU A 1027 -0.99 27.12 17.73
N ILE A 1028 -1.39 26.08 18.47
CA ILE A 1028 -1.23 25.98 19.93
C ILE A 1028 0.23 26.14 20.34
N GLN A 1029 1.16 25.47 19.65
CA GLN A 1029 2.59 25.53 19.98
C GLN A 1029 3.24 26.92 19.80
N ARG A 1030 2.66 27.79 18.97
CA ARG A 1030 3.18 29.15 18.72
C ARG A 1030 2.49 30.22 19.57
N THR A 1031 1.17 30.14 19.68
CA THR A 1031 0.34 31.13 20.38
C THR A 1031 0.24 30.86 21.89
N GLY A 1032 0.31 29.59 22.30
CA GLY A 1032 -0.14 29.15 23.62
C GLY A 1032 -1.66 29.20 23.83
N ALA A 1033 -2.44 29.38 22.75
CA ALA A 1033 -3.89 29.49 22.81
C ALA A 1033 -4.57 28.22 23.33
N THR A 1034 -5.77 28.38 23.91
CA THR A 1034 -6.74 27.29 23.99
C THR A 1034 -7.55 27.27 22.70
N VAL A 1035 -7.58 26.14 22.00
CA VAL A 1035 -8.40 25.98 20.78
C VAL A 1035 -9.64 25.16 21.12
N VAL A 1036 -10.80 25.67 20.72
CA VAL A 1036 -12.11 25.02 20.87
C VAL A 1036 -12.56 24.59 19.49
N VAL A 1037 -12.82 23.29 19.34
CA VAL A 1037 -13.10 22.64 18.06
C VAL A 1037 -14.51 22.03 18.13
N PRO A 1038 -15.53 22.64 17.52
CA PRO A 1038 -16.89 22.11 17.56
C PRO A 1038 -17.12 21.06 16.46
N GLY A 1039 -17.58 19.87 16.86
CA GLY A 1039 -17.98 18.82 15.92
C GLY A 1039 -19.40 19.07 15.42
N TYR A 1040 -19.54 20.00 14.47
CA TYR A 1040 -20.84 20.36 13.88
C TYR A 1040 -21.47 19.20 13.11
N GLY A 1041 -22.79 19.26 12.90
CA GLY A 1041 -23.52 18.26 12.12
C GLY A 1041 -23.16 18.38 10.64
N LEU A 1042 -22.96 17.26 9.96
CA LEU A 1042 -22.58 17.24 8.55
C LEU A 1042 -23.83 17.06 7.65
N ALA A 1043 -23.85 17.77 6.52
CA ALA A 1043 -24.86 17.59 5.48
C ALA A 1043 -24.70 16.22 4.78
N PRO A 1044 -25.77 15.63 4.21
CA PRO A 1044 -27.15 16.12 4.17
C PRO A 1044 -27.96 15.94 5.47
N ASP A 1045 -27.47 15.15 6.41
CA ASP A 1045 -28.15 14.75 7.66
C ASP A 1045 -28.47 15.94 8.57
N HIS A 1046 -27.63 16.98 8.51
CA HIS A 1046 -27.71 18.20 9.31
C HIS A 1046 -27.56 19.44 8.43
N THR A 1047 -28.12 20.56 8.90
CA THR A 1047 -28.15 21.83 8.16
C THR A 1047 -27.47 22.97 8.93
N VAL A 1048 -27.25 24.09 8.24
CA VAL A 1048 -26.66 25.32 8.81
C VAL A 1048 -27.35 25.77 10.10
N ASP A 1049 -28.68 25.62 10.23
CA ASP A 1049 -29.43 26.07 11.40
C ASP A 1049 -29.05 25.32 12.70
N GLU A 1050 -28.64 24.05 12.61
CA GLU A 1050 -28.12 23.29 13.75
C GLU A 1050 -26.67 23.69 14.09
N ALA A 1051 -25.85 23.93 13.07
CA ALA A 1051 -24.48 24.39 13.25
C ALA A 1051 -24.41 25.80 13.86
N LEU A 1052 -25.39 26.67 13.54
CA LEU A 1052 -25.53 27.98 14.17
C LEU A 1052 -26.01 27.90 15.62
N GLN A 1053 -26.92 26.97 15.96
CA GLN A 1053 -27.28 26.70 17.36
C GLN A 1053 -26.07 26.20 18.17
N LEU A 1054 -25.23 25.35 17.57
CA LEU A 1054 -23.94 24.98 18.14
C LEU A 1054 -23.00 26.19 18.26
N ALA A 1055 -22.93 27.06 17.26
CA ALA A 1055 -22.06 28.24 17.25
C ALA A 1055 -22.43 29.25 18.35
N ASP A 1056 -23.73 29.50 18.55
CA ASP A 1056 -24.22 30.36 19.63
C ASP A 1056 -23.90 29.73 21.01
N GLY A 1057 -24.12 28.42 21.17
CA GLY A 1057 -23.77 27.69 22.40
C GLY A 1057 -22.25 27.62 22.69
N VAL A 1058 -21.42 27.53 21.64
CA VAL A 1058 -19.95 27.58 21.74
C VAL A 1058 -19.48 28.98 22.11
N TRP A 1059 -20.12 30.03 21.59
CA TRP A 1059 -19.85 31.40 22.01
C TRP A 1059 -20.16 31.62 23.49
N ASP A 1060 -21.33 31.16 23.94
CA ASP A 1060 -21.74 31.19 25.36
C ASP A 1060 -20.76 30.46 26.29
N LEU A 1061 -20.12 29.38 25.80
CA LEU A 1061 -19.04 28.66 26.50
C LEU A 1061 -17.73 29.46 26.56
N VAL A 1062 -17.28 30.07 25.45
CA VAL A 1062 -15.94 30.70 25.38
C VAL A 1062 -15.89 32.15 25.86
N ARG A 1063 -17.01 32.90 25.85
CA ARG A 1063 -17.01 34.34 26.23
C ARG A 1063 -16.56 34.61 27.68
N GLY A 1064 -16.60 33.58 28.54
CA GLY A 1064 -16.08 33.63 29.91
C GLY A 1064 -14.64 33.12 30.07
N MET A 1065 -14.00 32.63 29.01
CA MET A 1065 -12.69 31.95 29.08
C MET A 1065 -11.48 32.86 28.82
N ALA A 1066 -11.61 33.90 27.99
CA ALA A 1066 -10.53 34.85 27.71
C ALA A 1066 -11.06 36.21 27.21
N SER A 1067 -10.24 37.25 27.36
CA SER A 1067 -10.49 38.62 26.86
C SER A 1067 -10.13 38.84 25.39
N ARG A 1068 -9.56 37.84 24.72
CA ARG A 1068 -9.18 37.85 23.29
C ARG A 1068 -9.65 36.54 22.66
N ILE A 1069 -10.80 36.58 21.99
CA ILE A 1069 -11.40 35.41 21.34
C ILE A 1069 -11.34 35.59 19.83
N PHE A 1070 -10.68 34.68 19.13
CA PHE A 1070 -10.62 34.67 17.68
C PHE A 1070 -11.55 33.59 17.12
N LEU A 1071 -12.17 33.85 15.98
CA LEU A 1071 -12.83 32.81 15.18
C LEU A 1071 -11.88 32.40 14.06
N SER A 1072 -11.85 31.12 13.73
CA SER A 1072 -11.04 30.58 12.66
C SER A 1072 -11.80 29.48 11.93
N GLY A 1073 -11.52 29.32 10.65
CA GLY A 1073 -11.94 28.13 9.92
C GLY A 1073 -11.31 28.04 8.54
N ASP A 1074 -11.29 26.83 8.00
CA ASP A 1074 -10.81 26.52 6.67
C ASP A 1074 -11.95 26.07 5.76
N SER A 1075 -11.88 26.40 4.45
CA SER A 1075 -12.88 25.97 3.46
C SER A 1075 -14.31 26.33 3.93
N ALA A 1076 -15.23 25.37 3.94
CA ALA A 1076 -16.56 25.42 4.55
C ALA A 1076 -16.59 25.98 5.99
N GLY A 1077 -15.64 25.58 6.85
CA GLY A 1077 -15.50 26.08 8.21
C GLY A 1077 -15.15 27.57 8.25
N GLY A 1078 -14.44 28.08 7.23
CA GLY A 1078 -14.22 29.52 7.03
C GLY A 1078 -15.52 30.29 6.76
N GLY A 1079 -16.42 29.72 5.96
CA GLY A 1079 -17.78 30.25 5.74
C GLY A 1079 -18.61 30.25 7.02
N LEU A 1080 -18.59 29.17 7.80
CA LEU A 1080 -19.30 29.09 9.09
C LEU A 1080 -18.73 30.06 10.14
N ALA A 1081 -17.40 30.27 10.17
CA ALA A 1081 -16.76 31.27 11.02
C ALA A 1081 -17.21 32.70 10.66
N LEU A 1082 -17.38 33.00 9.36
CA LEU A 1082 -17.93 34.28 8.88
C LEU A 1082 -19.41 34.44 9.23
N ALA A 1083 -20.24 33.41 9.04
CA ALA A 1083 -21.65 33.43 9.41
C ALA A 1083 -21.84 33.65 10.92
N GLN A 1084 -21.02 33.00 11.76
CA GLN A 1084 -20.97 33.26 13.20
C GLN A 1084 -20.54 34.72 13.50
N ALA A 1085 -19.50 35.23 12.83
CA ALA A 1085 -19.04 36.61 13.03
C ALA A 1085 -20.12 37.66 12.68
N MET A 1086 -20.83 37.48 11.57
CA MET A 1086 -21.95 38.33 11.18
C MET A 1086 -23.07 38.31 12.23
N ARG A 1087 -23.50 37.12 12.68
CA ARG A 1087 -24.51 36.97 13.74
C ARG A 1087 -24.11 37.64 15.05
N LEU A 1088 -22.86 37.48 15.48
CA LEU A 1088 -22.36 38.08 16.73
C LEU A 1088 -22.29 39.61 16.66
N ARG A 1089 -21.97 40.17 15.49
CA ARG A 1089 -22.11 41.61 15.23
C ARG A 1089 -23.57 42.04 15.27
N ASP A 1090 -24.46 41.33 14.57
CA ASP A 1090 -25.88 41.70 14.44
C ASP A 1090 -26.66 41.55 15.77
N ALA A 1091 -26.13 40.76 16.70
CA ALA A 1091 -26.59 40.63 18.08
C ALA A 1091 -25.94 41.63 19.08
N ASP A 1092 -25.11 42.57 18.62
CA ASP A 1092 -24.32 43.52 19.43
C ASP A 1092 -23.40 42.83 20.47
N ALA A 1093 -22.94 41.62 20.17
CA ALA A 1093 -22.14 40.74 21.02
C ALA A 1093 -20.69 40.59 20.53
N SER A 1094 -20.13 41.65 19.95
CA SER A 1094 -18.96 41.63 19.06
C SER A 1094 -17.57 41.61 19.73
N ASP A 1095 -17.39 40.88 20.85
CA ASP A 1095 -16.10 40.72 21.56
C ASP A 1095 -15.06 39.84 20.80
N VAL A 1096 -15.18 39.71 19.48
CA VAL A 1096 -14.30 38.92 18.61
C VAL A 1096 -13.05 39.73 18.25
N ALA A 1097 -11.88 39.27 18.72
CA ALA A 1097 -10.58 39.91 18.53
C ALA A 1097 -10.00 39.74 17.11
N GLY A 1098 -10.62 38.92 16.26
CA GLY A 1098 -10.34 38.80 14.83
C GLY A 1098 -10.77 37.46 14.21
N LEU A 1099 -10.78 37.41 12.88
CA LEU A 1099 -11.03 36.21 12.08
C LEU A 1099 -9.74 35.67 11.45
N ILE A 1100 -9.57 34.35 11.39
CA ILE A 1100 -8.44 33.67 10.74
C ILE A 1100 -8.99 32.65 9.74
N LEU A 1101 -9.08 33.07 8.48
CA LEU A 1101 -9.73 32.35 7.40
C LEU A 1101 -8.69 31.68 6.48
N ILE A 1102 -8.91 30.42 6.12
CA ILE A 1102 -8.06 29.65 5.20
C ILE A 1102 -8.93 29.17 4.04
N SER A 1103 -8.64 29.59 2.81
CA SER A 1103 -9.43 29.24 1.62
C SER A 1103 -10.96 29.33 1.85
N PRO A 1104 -11.49 30.44 2.41
CA PRO A 1104 -12.85 30.46 2.95
C PRO A 1104 -13.91 30.31 1.87
N TRP A 1105 -14.85 29.38 2.07
CA TRP A 1105 -15.99 29.23 1.19
C TRP A 1105 -17.05 30.28 1.49
N VAL A 1106 -17.07 31.35 0.70
CA VAL A 1106 -17.93 32.53 0.91
C VAL A 1106 -19.20 32.56 0.04
N ASP A 1107 -19.19 31.88 -1.11
CA ASP A 1107 -20.37 31.65 -1.96
C ASP A 1107 -20.61 30.14 -2.17
N ALA A 1108 -21.58 29.58 -1.47
CA ALA A 1108 -21.98 28.18 -1.59
C ALA A 1108 -22.83 27.90 -2.86
N THR A 1109 -23.19 28.92 -3.64
CA THR A 1109 -23.86 28.73 -4.95
C THR A 1109 -22.87 28.37 -6.06
N VAL A 1110 -21.57 28.66 -5.88
CA VAL A 1110 -20.52 28.46 -6.89
C VAL A 1110 -20.92 29.14 -8.21
N SER A 1111 -21.33 30.41 -8.11
CA SER A 1111 -21.97 31.15 -9.22
C SER A 1111 -21.01 32.00 -10.05
N ASN A 1112 -19.83 32.33 -9.52
CA ASN A 1112 -18.87 33.21 -10.17
C ASN A 1112 -18.27 32.55 -11.44
N PRO A 1113 -18.42 33.17 -12.63
CA PRO A 1113 -17.94 32.59 -13.89
C PRO A 1113 -16.42 32.45 -13.97
N GLN A 1114 -15.65 33.05 -13.05
CA GLN A 1114 -14.20 32.86 -12.97
C GLN A 1114 -13.81 31.50 -12.39
N ILE A 1115 -14.68 30.83 -11.62
CA ILE A 1115 -14.39 29.53 -10.96
C ILE A 1115 -14.09 28.44 -12.00
N GLU A 1116 -14.79 28.44 -13.14
CA GLU A 1116 -14.60 27.43 -14.20
C GLU A 1116 -13.15 27.38 -14.72
N ALA A 1117 -12.43 28.51 -14.68
CA ALA A 1117 -11.01 28.57 -15.08
C ALA A 1117 -10.04 27.86 -14.10
N TYR A 1118 -10.53 27.43 -12.93
CA TYR A 1118 -9.76 26.71 -11.91
C TYR A 1118 -10.08 25.21 -11.89
N ARG A 1119 -11.01 24.73 -12.71
CA ARG A 1119 -11.45 23.32 -12.74
C ARG A 1119 -10.32 22.33 -13.08
N ASP A 1120 -9.43 22.70 -14.01
CA ASP A 1120 -8.23 21.95 -14.36
C ASP A 1120 -7.06 22.12 -13.36
N VAL A 1121 -7.24 22.90 -12.28
CA VAL A 1121 -6.15 23.55 -11.53
C VAL A 1121 -6.25 23.32 -10.02
N ASP A 1122 -7.45 23.39 -9.45
CA ASP A 1122 -7.78 22.79 -8.17
C ASP A 1122 -7.80 21.25 -8.35
N HIS A 1123 -7.34 20.54 -7.33
CA HIS A 1123 -7.24 19.07 -7.34
C HIS A 1123 -7.90 18.46 -6.09
N MET A 1124 -8.68 19.25 -5.35
CA MET A 1124 -9.45 18.85 -4.16
C MET A 1124 -10.95 19.15 -4.29
N LEU A 1125 -11.32 20.13 -5.13
CA LEU A 1125 -12.70 20.52 -5.43
C LEU A 1125 -13.00 20.40 -6.94
N ASP A 1126 -14.27 20.29 -7.31
CA ASP A 1126 -14.81 20.65 -8.64
C ASP A 1126 -16.04 21.56 -8.41
N THR A 1127 -16.77 21.95 -9.46
CA THR A 1127 -17.93 22.83 -9.36
C THR A 1127 -19.21 22.12 -8.92
N GLU A 1128 -19.35 20.81 -9.16
CA GLU A 1128 -20.63 20.09 -8.93
C GLU A 1128 -20.81 19.61 -7.50
N GLY A 1129 -19.83 18.93 -6.92
CA GLY A 1129 -19.90 18.44 -5.53
C GLY A 1129 -20.16 19.57 -4.52
N PRO A 1130 -19.46 20.73 -4.58
CA PRO A 1130 -19.75 21.87 -3.72
C PRO A 1130 -21.12 22.51 -3.99
N ARG A 1131 -21.64 22.52 -5.22
CA ARG A 1131 -23.03 22.94 -5.48
C ARG A 1131 -24.04 22.00 -4.81
N ALA A 1132 -23.78 20.69 -4.79
CA ALA A 1132 -24.62 19.72 -4.08
C ALA A 1132 -24.55 19.93 -2.55
N ALA A 1133 -23.33 19.95 -2.01
CA ALA A 1133 -23.09 20.18 -0.59
C ALA A 1133 -23.66 21.52 -0.08
N GLY A 1134 -23.54 22.59 -0.86
CA GLY A 1134 -24.10 23.91 -0.56
C GLY A 1134 -25.63 23.92 -0.50
N ARG A 1135 -26.31 23.17 -1.39
CA ARG A 1135 -27.77 22.96 -1.33
C ARG A 1135 -28.18 22.16 -0.10
N TRP A 1136 -27.50 21.05 0.18
CA TRP A 1136 -27.81 20.21 1.35
C TRP A 1136 -27.59 20.97 2.66
N TRP A 1137 -26.49 21.73 2.77
CA TRP A 1137 -26.17 22.57 3.93
C TRP A 1137 -27.18 23.70 4.18
N ALA A 1138 -27.68 24.33 3.10
CA ALA A 1138 -28.74 25.33 3.18
C ALA A 1138 -30.07 24.75 3.71
N GLY A 1139 -30.36 23.48 3.41
CA GLY A 1139 -31.57 22.80 3.83
C GLY A 1139 -32.83 23.48 3.32
N ALA A 1140 -33.57 24.13 4.22
CA ALA A 1140 -34.78 24.89 3.88
C ALA A 1140 -34.52 26.37 3.50
N ARG A 1141 -33.26 26.84 3.58
CA ARG A 1141 -32.87 28.21 3.21
C ARG A 1141 -32.52 28.32 1.73
N ALA A 1142 -32.53 29.55 1.21
CA ALA A 1142 -31.88 29.82 -0.06
C ALA A 1142 -30.35 29.67 0.11
N VAL A 1143 -29.65 29.13 -0.89
CA VAL A 1143 -28.18 29.01 -0.84
C VAL A 1143 -27.51 30.41 -0.81
N THR A 1144 -28.18 31.44 -1.32
CA THR A 1144 -27.79 32.85 -1.23
C THR A 1144 -28.13 33.54 0.11
N ASP A 1145 -28.64 32.81 1.11
CA ASP A 1145 -28.84 33.35 2.46
C ASP A 1145 -27.47 33.70 3.07
N PRO A 1146 -27.25 34.92 3.62
CA PRO A 1146 -25.99 35.31 4.24
C PRO A 1146 -25.42 34.37 5.30
N VAL A 1147 -26.25 33.51 5.94
CA VAL A 1147 -25.74 32.51 6.88
C VAL A 1147 -25.20 31.24 6.22
N VAL A 1148 -25.56 30.99 4.95
CA VAL A 1148 -25.06 29.89 4.10
C VAL A 1148 -23.90 30.38 3.24
N SER A 1149 -24.06 31.55 2.62
CA SER A 1149 -23.10 32.18 1.71
C SER A 1149 -22.79 33.61 2.19
N PRO A 1150 -21.80 33.79 3.08
CA PRO A 1150 -21.44 35.09 3.64
C PRO A 1150 -21.11 36.19 2.61
N ALA A 1151 -20.78 35.85 1.36
CA ALA A 1151 -20.57 36.82 0.29
C ALA A 1151 -21.81 37.70 -0.03
N PHE A 1152 -23.02 37.23 0.27
CA PHE A 1152 -24.25 38.02 0.11
C PHE A 1152 -24.65 38.80 1.38
N GLY A 1153 -23.87 38.70 2.46
CA GLY A 1153 -24.10 39.38 3.73
C GLY A 1153 -23.53 40.79 3.78
N ASP A 1154 -24.04 41.63 4.69
CA ASP A 1154 -23.36 42.87 5.02
C ASP A 1154 -22.01 42.55 5.71
N VAL A 1155 -20.91 43.03 5.15
CA VAL A 1155 -19.55 42.85 5.70
C VAL A 1155 -19.10 43.99 6.63
N ARG A 1156 -19.88 45.08 6.73
CA ARG A 1156 -19.52 46.24 7.56
C ARG A 1156 -19.52 45.87 9.04
N GLY A 1157 -18.57 46.43 9.80
CA GLY A 1157 -18.45 46.16 11.24
C GLY A 1157 -18.02 44.73 11.59
N LEU A 1158 -17.60 43.91 10.62
CA LEU A 1158 -16.87 42.68 10.93
C LEU A 1158 -15.52 43.02 11.62
N PRO A 1159 -15.04 42.15 12.53
CA PRO A 1159 -13.74 42.35 13.17
C PRO A 1159 -12.59 42.15 12.17
N ARG A 1160 -11.39 42.59 12.56
CA ARG A 1160 -10.19 42.45 11.74
C ARG A 1160 -10.00 41.01 11.25
N THR A 1161 -9.59 40.85 10.00
CA THR A 1161 -9.60 39.55 9.31
C THR A 1161 -8.23 39.22 8.70
N PHE A 1162 -7.72 38.03 8.95
CA PHE A 1162 -6.57 37.46 8.26
C PHE A 1162 -7.03 36.38 7.29
N VAL A 1163 -6.59 36.45 6.02
CA VAL A 1163 -6.95 35.50 4.97
C VAL A 1163 -5.69 34.81 4.43
N LEU A 1164 -5.71 33.48 4.40
CA LEU A 1164 -4.70 32.61 3.80
C LEU A 1164 -5.32 31.92 2.58
N GLN A 1165 -4.82 32.20 1.37
CA GLN A 1165 -5.45 31.78 0.12
C GLN A 1165 -4.43 31.14 -0.84
N GLY A 1166 -4.79 30.04 -1.50
CA GLY A 1166 -4.01 29.47 -2.62
C GLY A 1166 -4.45 30.04 -3.98
N ASP A 1167 -3.57 30.04 -4.99
CA ASP A 1167 -3.94 30.33 -6.40
C ASP A 1167 -4.30 29.06 -7.21
N ARG A 1168 -4.17 27.86 -6.62
CA ARG A 1168 -4.58 26.55 -7.15
C ARG A 1168 -5.77 26.03 -6.34
N ASP A 1169 -6.75 26.89 -6.22
CA ASP A 1169 -7.89 26.80 -5.32
C ASP A 1169 -9.05 27.51 -6.01
N MET A 1170 -10.16 26.81 -6.26
CA MET A 1170 -11.25 27.39 -7.04
C MET A 1170 -12.02 28.48 -6.29
N LEU A 1171 -11.85 28.56 -4.96
CA LEU A 1171 -12.45 29.60 -4.13
C LEU A 1171 -11.64 30.91 -4.17
N TYR A 1172 -10.53 30.94 -4.92
CA TYR A 1172 -9.69 32.13 -5.11
C TYR A 1172 -10.48 33.35 -5.63
N PRO A 1173 -11.31 33.28 -6.70
CA PRO A 1173 -12.00 34.45 -7.23
C PRO A 1173 -12.96 35.06 -6.21
N ASP A 1174 -13.82 34.24 -5.62
CA ASP A 1174 -14.81 34.68 -4.62
C ASP A 1174 -14.15 35.23 -3.36
N THR A 1175 -13.07 34.59 -2.90
CA THR A 1175 -12.29 35.10 -1.76
C THR A 1175 -11.65 36.46 -2.07
N MET A 1176 -11.16 36.68 -3.29
CA MET A 1176 -10.60 37.98 -3.68
C MET A 1176 -11.67 39.05 -3.90
N GLU A 1177 -12.84 38.71 -4.41
CA GLU A 1177 -13.98 39.62 -4.50
C GLU A 1177 -14.49 40.00 -3.10
N PHE A 1178 -14.63 39.03 -2.19
CA PHE A 1178 -14.99 39.25 -0.78
C PHE A 1178 -13.94 40.05 0.01
N VAL A 1179 -12.65 39.80 -0.22
CA VAL A 1179 -11.57 40.62 0.37
C VAL A 1179 -11.63 42.07 -0.16
N ALA A 1180 -11.96 42.28 -1.43
CA ALA A 1180 -12.19 43.62 -1.96
C ALA A 1180 -13.44 44.29 -1.34
N GLU A 1181 -14.49 43.53 -0.99
CA GLU A 1181 -15.65 44.01 -0.24
C GLU A 1181 -15.29 44.43 1.19
N LEU A 1182 -14.51 43.62 1.92
CA LEU A 1182 -13.98 43.94 3.25
C LEU A 1182 -13.18 45.26 3.22
N MET A 1183 -12.32 45.45 2.21
CA MET A 1183 -11.57 46.70 2.01
C MET A 1183 -12.51 47.90 1.72
N ARG A 1184 -13.50 47.74 0.84
CA ARG A 1184 -14.53 48.78 0.58
C ARG A 1184 -15.30 49.14 1.84
N ALA A 1185 -15.60 48.14 2.69
CA ALA A 1185 -16.28 48.29 3.98
C ALA A 1185 -15.37 48.83 5.11
N HIS A 1186 -14.10 49.13 4.82
CA HIS A 1186 -13.10 49.64 5.77
C HIS A 1186 -12.79 48.68 6.94
N VAL A 1187 -12.92 47.37 6.71
CA VAL A 1187 -12.45 46.33 7.65
C VAL A 1187 -10.94 46.19 7.52
N ASP A 1188 -10.24 46.10 8.66
CA ASP A 1188 -8.81 45.79 8.71
C ASP A 1188 -8.57 44.35 8.21
N VAL A 1189 -7.98 44.22 7.02
CA VAL A 1189 -7.76 42.92 6.37
C VAL A 1189 -6.32 42.74 5.91
N THR A 1190 -5.71 41.64 6.34
CA THR A 1190 -4.40 41.16 5.87
C THR A 1190 -4.62 39.88 5.07
N THR A 1191 -4.09 39.80 3.85
CA THR A 1191 -4.27 38.65 2.96
C THR A 1191 -2.91 38.14 2.49
N VAL A 1192 -2.71 36.83 2.56
CA VAL A 1192 -1.56 36.14 1.96
C VAL A 1192 -2.07 35.22 0.85
N VAL A 1193 -1.58 35.45 -0.38
CA VAL A 1193 -1.85 34.63 -1.56
C VAL A 1193 -0.62 33.77 -1.85
N CYS A 1194 -0.78 32.44 -1.85
CA CYS A 1194 0.29 31.51 -2.17
C CYS A 1194 0.28 31.12 -3.65
N GLU A 1195 1.28 31.59 -4.40
CA GLU A 1195 1.43 31.35 -5.85
C GLU A 1195 2.01 29.94 -6.11
N GLY A 1196 1.26 29.08 -6.80
CA GLY A 1196 1.44 27.63 -6.83
C GLY A 1196 0.88 26.90 -5.60
N GLY A 1197 -0.03 27.53 -4.85
CA GLY A 1197 -0.58 27.02 -3.59
C GLY A 1197 -1.94 26.32 -3.76
N PRO A 1198 -2.10 25.04 -3.35
CA PRO A 1198 -3.36 24.29 -3.44
C PRO A 1198 -4.49 24.85 -2.56
N HIS A 1199 -5.72 24.35 -2.76
CA HIS A 1199 -6.81 24.51 -1.79
C HIS A 1199 -6.35 24.14 -0.36
N VAL A 1200 -6.77 24.94 0.63
CA VAL A 1200 -6.38 24.88 2.05
C VAL A 1200 -4.87 24.71 2.32
N TYR A 1201 -4.00 25.31 1.50
CA TYR A 1201 -2.52 25.15 1.60
C TYR A 1201 -1.97 25.37 3.02
N ALA A 1202 -2.56 26.28 3.81
CA ALA A 1202 -2.09 26.61 5.16
C ALA A 1202 -2.22 25.46 6.17
N LEU A 1203 -3.05 24.44 5.90
CA LEU A 1203 -3.09 23.23 6.74
C LEU A 1203 -1.87 22.31 6.51
N MET A 1204 -1.11 22.52 5.43
CA MET A 1204 0.02 21.70 5.00
C MET A 1204 1.31 22.02 5.76
N VAL A 1205 1.26 22.01 7.10
CA VAL A 1205 2.31 22.45 8.05
C VAL A 1205 3.64 21.66 7.99
N TRP A 1206 3.82 20.78 7.02
CA TRP A 1206 5.11 20.19 6.62
C TRP A 1206 5.87 21.06 5.59
N SER A 1207 5.24 22.07 5.00
CA SER A 1207 5.87 23.11 4.17
C SER A 1207 6.56 24.16 5.06
N ALA A 1208 7.68 24.72 4.56
CA ALA A 1208 8.36 25.84 5.20
C ALA A 1208 7.59 27.16 5.00
N ARG A 1209 7.05 27.39 3.80
CA ARG A 1209 6.14 28.51 3.46
C ARG A 1209 4.97 28.58 4.43
N VAL A 1210 4.27 27.46 4.63
CA VAL A 1210 3.15 27.37 5.58
C VAL A 1210 3.56 27.71 7.01
N THR A 1211 4.72 27.24 7.48
CA THR A 1211 5.19 27.61 8.82
C THR A 1211 5.55 29.08 8.97
N GLU A 1212 6.01 29.74 7.91
CA GLU A 1212 6.27 31.19 7.88
C GLU A 1212 4.96 32.00 7.85
N ASP A 1213 3.96 31.54 7.11
CA ASP A 1213 2.64 32.16 7.04
C ASP A 1213 1.87 32.02 8.36
N LEU A 1214 1.96 30.86 9.02
CA LEU A 1214 1.46 30.70 10.38
C LEU A 1214 2.21 31.62 11.37
N ASP A 1215 3.51 31.85 11.20
CA ASP A 1215 4.24 32.86 11.99
C ASP A 1215 3.78 34.30 11.65
N ARG A 1216 3.30 34.59 10.44
CA ARG A 1216 2.62 35.86 10.09
C ARG A 1216 1.28 35.99 10.82
N VAL A 1217 0.46 34.94 10.84
CA VAL A 1217 -0.81 34.90 11.61
C VAL A 1217 -0.56 35.19 13.09
N VAL A 1218 0.41 34.52 13.73
CA VAL A 1218 0.71 34.75 15.15
C VAL A 1218 1.16 36.19 15.41
N ARG A 1219 1.99 36.78 14.55
CA ARG A 1219 2.36 38.20 14.64
C ARG A 1219 1.17 39.15 14.43
N TRP A 1220 0.16 38.77 13.64
CA TRP A 1220 -1.06 39.55 13.49
C TRP A 1220 -2.02 39.40 14.68
N MET A 1221 -2.13 38.20 15.28
CA MET A 1221 -2.94 37.98 16.49
C MET A 1221 -2.43 38.81 17.68
N ASP A 1222 -1.11 38.98 17.80
CA ASP A 1222 -0.44 39.74 18.86
C ASP A 1222 -0.28 41.25 18.58
N ARG A 1223 -0.74 41.74 17.42
CA ARG A 1223 -1.03 43.18 17.20
C ARG A 1223 -2.34 43.57 17.88
#